data_AF-A0A7Y2VFJ9-F1
#
_entry.id   AF-A0A7Y2VFJ9-F1
#
_cell.length_a   1.000
_cell.length_b   1.000
_cell.length_c   1.000
_cell.angle_alpha   90.00
_cell.angle_beta   90.00
_cell.angle_gamma   90.00
#
_symmetry.space_group_name_H-M   'P 1'
#
loop_
_entity.id
_entity.type
_entity.pdbx_description
1 polymer ?
#
loop_
_entity_poly.entity_id
_entity_poly.type
_entity_poly.pdbx_seq_one_letter_code
_entity_poly.pdbx_strand_id
1 'polypeptide(L)'
;MKKLRLIGQSVQTLFSLKIRYFLLLCFFLAGFQSQVFAQDYTTTGNSTNWNDAAAWDCSGGGCNNNPFPDNNVSNSTITINHDINYTSNPPINLGNRAILEVNGATFTNLSNLNINSSSAIFRTSNAIVSIGPGVMNVDGPVQIINSVVTKDGNVVNNQEINVNNACFTLDSGNFNNYGIFSGTGGVKVLSGNINNFGTWSTDILYYYSNNGSGLPGTLSTIEEVDETCACALSNVGNTAPVLNTEAPTSFCEGEPLPELNADYITSYIPNTTGIKLTWSSNPDPLVIEDHLTGPVPGPGTYYGFFYDADNNCASPTVAVMITVDPLPIVTVENEAGCVGEDVTFSANVTNSDPGTTYSYQWYLGEILIPTETSNSLTVAGVTLDMDASSYKVVVTNDSNQCRSEQVSATLTVNPLPLVSVADQEVCAIGTGDPVSDGNATFAASINNGSPTDTYSYQWYFNDVLIPGATSDTYLVSGATSEQNNGVYKVMVTNDATGCISEASGTLTVNNCDIECVYNCDGKTNGKLSPALLELANTYPTLPADYELIYRINQNGTPTDFTDDTVIVEITVNIGEYSQFLTDLGTRGINETDFESDYRVSDGLRKVTVPVLILPQTGEEISDLLFLNDEVDDYVDPLDYGGPYAWNRVDEPAVTTNNFVITQGDLAQGSRFAKVGWEIPTAYDADGNPTAKKKLDGSGYDIAVISDSYGNIATSSGTELPTVNVLQDLSGGGSDEGRAMLEIIHDVAPGADLHFRTGF
;
A
#
# COMPACT_ATOMS: atom_id res chain seq x y z
N MET A 1 68.02 40.94 -89.47
CA MET A 1 68.26 41.83 -90.64
C MET A 1 67.32 41.39 -91.77
N LYS A 2 66.68 42.32 -92.50
CA LYS A 2 66.01 42.18 -93.83
C LYS A 2 64.97 41.04 -94.11
N LYS A 3 63.90 41.45 -94.82
CA LYS A 3 62.88 40.70 -95.61
C LYS A 3 61.62 40.15 -94.91
N LEU A 4 60.48 40.61 -95.48
CA LEU A 4 59.12 40.05 -95.57
C LEU A 4 58.42 39.55 -94.28
N ARG A 5 57.54 40.42 -93.74
CA ARG A 5 56.23 40.00 -93.23
C ARG A 5 55.23 40.05 -94.39
N LEU A 6 54.73 38.90 -94.85
CA LEU A 6 53.56 38.76 -95.74
C LEU A 6 53.14 37.28 -95.78
N ILE A 7 51.88 37.01 -96.16
CA ILE A 7 51.10 35.78 -95.84
C ILE A 7 50.65 35.81 -94.37
N GLY A 8 49.34 35.63 -94.13
CA GLY A 8 48.65 36.03 -92.90
C GLY A 8 47.36 36.85 -93.11
N GLN A 9 47.03 37.17 -94.37
CA GLN A 9 45.63 37.14 -94.80
C GLN A 9 45.12 35.70 -94.57
N SER A 10 43.87 35.41 -94.22
CA SER A 10 42.64 36.09 -94.67
C SER A 10 41.48 36.11 -93.66
N VAL A 11 41.73 36.07 -92.34
CA VAL A 11 40.66 35.97 -91.32
C VAL A 11 40.77 37.09 -90.26
N GLN A 12 40.08 38.22 -90.50
CA GLN A 12 39.49 39.14 -89.50
C GLN A 12 38.81 40.36 -90.18
N THR A 13 39.40 40.91 -91.25
CA THR A 13 38.93 42.14 -91.92
C THR A 13 37.69 42.00 -92.82
N LEU A 14 37.04 40.83 -92.84
CA LEU A 14 35.82 40.58 -93.64
C LEU A 14 34.51 40.74 -92.84
N PHE A 15 34.58 41.00 -91.53
CA PHE A 15 33.42 41.01 -90.63
C PHE A 15 32.73 42.39 -90.43
N SER A 16 33.39 43.51 -90.75
CA SER A 16 32.90 44.85 -90.37
C SER A 16 32.02 45.54 -91.43
N LEU A 17 32.14 45.19 -92.73
CA LEU A 17 31.50 45.95 -93.81
C LEU A 17 30.33 45.26 -94.53
N LYS A 18 30.08 43.96 -94.30
CA LYS A 18 28.91 43.25 -94.90
C LYS A 18 27.62 43.38 -94.10
N ILE A 19 27.68 43.78 -92.84
CA ILE A 19 26.52 43.82 -91.93
C ILE A 19 25.58 45.01 -92.24
N ARG A 20 26.14 46.18 -92.62
CA ARG A 20 25.33 47.42 -92.79
C ARG A 20 24.49 47.51 -94.07
N TYR A 21 24.68 46.63 -95.06
CA TYR A 21 23.82 46.59 -96.26
C TYR A 21 22.86 45.40 -96.31
N PHE A 22 23.11 44.32 -95.57
CA PHE A 22 22.14 43.22 -95.45
C PHE A 22 20.93 43.63 -94.58
N LEU A 23 21.18 44.43 -93.54
CA LEU A 23 20.17 44.98 -92.62
C LEU A 23 19.17 45.97 -93.26
N LEU A 24 19.41 46.46 -94.49
CA LEU A 24 18.50 47.40 -95.17
C LEU A 24 17.70 46.78 -96.33
N LEU A 25 17.96 45.53 -96.71
CA LEU A 25 17.24 44.87 -97.82
C LEU A 25 16.34 43.70 -97.38
N CYS A 26 16.60 43.10 -96.21
CA CYS A 26 15.67 42.13 -95.61
C CYS A 26 14.38 42.79 -95.06
N PHE A 27 14.34 44.12 -94.93
CA PHE A 27 13.21 44.87 -94.35
C PHE A 27 11.99 45.04 -95.28
N PHE A 28 12.02 44.47 -96.50
CA PHE A 28 10.94 44.61 -97.50
C PHE A 28 10.41 43.29 -98.08
N LEU A 29 10.82 42.13 -97.53
CA LEU A 29 10.28 40.81 -97.91
C LEU A 29 10.01 39.87 -96.72
N ALA A 30 9.96 40.40 -95.50
CA ALA A 30 9.20 39.78 -94.43
C ALA A 30 7.71 40.06 -94.67
N GLY A 31 7.00 39.12 -95.31
CA GLY A 31 5.54 39.17 -95.37
C GLY A 31 4.94 39.17 -93.96
N PHE A 32 3.80 39.83 -93.78
CA PHE A 32 3.16 40.02 -92.47
C PHE A 32 2.89 38.68 -91.75
N GLN A 33 3.82 38.27 -90.89
CA GLN A 33 3.46 37.50 -89.71
C GLN A 33 2.89 38.49 -88.71
N SER A 34 1.56 38.63 -88.71
CA SER A 34 0.85 39.16 -87.56
C SER A 34 1.25 38.34 -86.34
N GLN A 35 1.93 38.96 -85.38
CA GLN A 35 2.10 38.34 -84.08
C GLN A 35 0.74 38.36 -83.40
N VAL A 36 0.05 37.22 -83.49
CA VAL A 36 -1.18 36.96 -82.74
C VAL A 36 -0.76 36.85 -81.28
N PHE A 37 -0.83 37.98 -80.59
CA PHE A 37 -0.76 38.01 -79.13
C PHE A 37 -1.93 37.18 -78.60
N ALA A 38 -1.66 36.38 -77.55
CA ALA A 38 -2.74 35.78 -76.79
C ALA A 38 -3.67 36.88 -76.27
N GLN A 39 -4.96 36.59 -76.27
CA GLN A 39 -6.00 37.49 -75.82
C GLN A 39 -6.96 36.67 -74.97
N ASP A 40 -6.93 36.88 -73.67
CA ASP A 40 -7.65 36.09 -72.67
C ASP A 40 -8.81 36.91 -72.11
N TYR A 41 -9.97 36.27 -71.97
CA TYR A 41 -11.24 36.90 -71.59
C TYR A 41 -11.77 36.31 -70.28
N THR A 42 -12.36 37.14 -69.41
CA THR A 42 -12.98 36.69 -68.16
C THR A 42 -14.29 37.44 -67.92
N THR A 43 -15.36 36.74 -67.54
CA THR A 43 -16.69 37.35 -67.40
C THR A 43 -16.80 38.29 -66.20
N THR A 44 -17.29 39.52 -66.41
CA THR A 44 -17.44 40.55 -65.36
C THR A 44 -18.71 40.41 -64.51
N GLY A 45 -19.73 39.71 -65.03
CA GLY A 45 -21.08 39.66 -64.42
C GLY A 45 -21.98 40.86 -64.74
N ASN A 46 -21.51 41.89 -65.44
CA ASN A 46 -22.32 43.08 -65.78
C ASN A 46 -23.30 42.86 -66.94
N SER A 47 -23.13 41.80 -67.73
CA SER A 47 -24.03 41.42 -68.83
C SER A 47 -23.91 39.91 -69.09
N THR A 48 -25.02 39.28 -69.49
CA THR A 48 -25.09 37.83 -69.76
C THR A 48 -25.12 37.50 -71.25
N ASN A 49 -24.84 38.47 -72.13
CA ASN A 49 -24.75 38.27 -73.59
C ASN A 49 -23.28 38.15 -74.02
N TRP A 50 -22.90 37.04 -74.64
CA TRP A 50 -21.53 36.83 -75.12
C TRP A 50 -21.04 37.94 -76.05
N ASN A 51 -21.91 38.50 -76.90
CA ASN A 51 -21.55 39.51 -77.89
C ASN A 51 -21.61 40.95 -77.34
N ASP A 52 -21.73 41.11 -76.02
CA ASP A 52 -21.72 42.40 -75.33
C ASP A 52 -20.35 42.64 -74.69
N ALA A 53 -19.73 43.77 -75.01
CA ALA A 53 -18.46 44.19 -74.42
C ALA A 53 -18.54 44.35 -72.89
N ALA A 54 -19.72 44.63 -72.33
CA ALA A 54 -19.90 44.72 -70.88
C ALA A 54 -19.76 43.36 -70.17
N ALA A 55 -19.95 42.24 -70.89
CA ALA A 55 -19.88 40.91 -70.31
C ALA A 55 -18.45 40.48 -69.95
N TRP A 56 -17.41 41.08 -70.55
CA TRP A 56 -16.02 40.60 -70.48
C TRP A 56 -15.03 41.66 -70.00
N ASP A 57 -14.16 41.26 -69.08
CA ASP A 57 -12.83 41.84 -68.93
C ASP A 57 -11.89 41.12 -69.91
N CYS A 58 -10.87 41.82 -70.40
CA CYS A 58 -10.00 41.35 -71.46
C CYS A 58 -8.54 41.72 -71.16
N SER A 59 -7.67 40.72 -71.24
CA SER A 59 -6.24 40.86 -71.04
C SER A 59 -5.46 40.30 -72.24
N GLY A 60 -4.20 40.71 -72.35
CA GLY A 60 -3.39 40.42 -73.54
C GLY A 60 -3.59 41.44 -74.67
N GLY A 61 -3.38 41.02 -75.91
CA GLY A 61 -3.36 41.93 -77.06
C GLY A 61 -4.75 42.30 -77.58
N GLY A 62 -4.92 43.54 -78.05
CA GLY A 62 -6.00 43.89 -78.98
C GLY A 62 -7.39 44.20 -78.40
N CYS A 63 -7.60 44.11 -77.08
CA CYS A 63 -8.92 44.27 -76.42
C CYS A 63 -9.79 45.45 -76.89
N ASN A 64 -9.20 46.62 -77.20
CA ASN A 64 -9.96 47.78 -77.72
C ASN A 64 -10.59 47.57 -79.11
N ASN A 65 -10.09 46.59 -79.88
CA ASN A 65 -10.61 46.22 -81.20
C ASN A 65 -11.46 44.95 -81.16
N ASN A 66 -11.29 44.11 -80.13
CA ASN A 66 -12.00 42.85 -79.94
C ASN A 66 -12.39 42.73 -78.45
N PRO A 67 -13.51 43.35 -78.03
CA PRO A 67 -13.85 43.50 -76.62
C PRO A 67 -14.65 42.32 -76.03
N PHE A 68 -14.93 41.30 -76.85
CA PHE A 68 -15.55 40.03 -76.46
C PHE A 68 -14.94 38.91 -77.32
N PRO A 69 -15.02 37.63 -76.93
CA PRO A 69 -14.33 36.57 -77.65
C PRO A 69 -14.97 36.27 -79.02
N ASP A 70 -14.14 36.09 -80.04
CA ASP A 70 -14.55 35.57 -81.34
C ASP A 70 -15.10 34.14 -81.25
N ASN A 71 -15.97 33.76 -82.20
CA ASN A 71 -16.47 32.38 -82.29
C ASN A 71 -15.43 31.37 -82.84
N ASN A 72 -14.22 31.83 -83.23
CA ASN A 72 -13.11 30.98 -83.69
C ASN A 72 -11.89 31.25 -82.80
N VAL A 73 -11.82 30.54 -81.67
CA VAL A 73 -10.84 30.77 -80.60
C VAL A 73 -9.52 30.07 -80.93
N SER A 74 -8.36 30.68 -80.70
CA SER A 74 -7.04 30.04 -80.82
C SER A 74 -5.95 30.83 -80.10
N ASN A 75 -5.08 30.15 -79.34
CA ASN A 75 -4.08 30.76 -78.44
C ASN A 75 -4.69 31.74 -77.42
N SER A 76 -5.90 31.42 -76.92
CA SER A 76 -6.73 32.28 -76.08
C SER A 76 -7.50 31.46 -75.05
N THR A 77 -7.63 32.01 -73.85
CA THR A 77 -8.39 31.47 -72.72
C THR A 77 -9.68 32.27 -72.56
N ILE A 78 -10.82 31.60 -72.42
CA ILE A 78 -12.11 32.20 -72.11
C ILE A 78 -12.60 31.58 -70.81
N THR A 79 -12.71 32.41 -69.76
CA THR A 79 -13.10 31.97 -68.41
C THR A 79 -14.46 32.56 -68.04
N ILE A 80 -15.45 31.69 -67.88
CA ILE A 80 -16.85 32.03 -67.59
C ILE A 80 -17.12 31.72 -66.12
N ASN A 81 -17.12 32.77 -65.30
CA ASN A 81 -17.37 32.76 -63.85
C ASN A 81 -18.74 33.39 -63.48
N HIS A 82 -19.51 33.81 -64.49
CA HIS A 82 -20.85 34.39 -64.39
C HIS A 82 -21.68 33.92 -65.58
N ASP A 83 -23.02 33.94 -65.48
CA ASP A 83 -23.90 33.41 -66.53
C ASP A 83 -23.71 34.08 -67.91
N ILE A 84 -23.53 33.29 -68.96
CA ILE A 84 -23.33 33.77 -70.34
C ILE A 84 -24.20 33.00 -71.34
N ASN A 85 -24.80 33.76 -72.25
CA ASN A 85 -25.61 33.28 -73.37
C ASN A 85 -24.93 33.64 -74.70
N TYR A 86 -24.54 32.64 -75.48
CA TYR A 86 -24.18 32.78 -76.89
C TYR A 86 -25.39 32.42 -77.75
N THR A 87 -26.07 33.43 -78.27
CA THR A 87 -27.30 33.28 -79.07
C THR A 87 -27.08 33.43 -80.59
N SER A 88 -25.81 33.57 -81.00
CA SER A 88 -25.41 33.77 -82.40
C SER A 88 -25.29 32.45 -83.16
N ASN A 89 -25.33 32.51 -84.50
CA ASN A 89 -24.96 31.44 -85.42
C ASN A 89 -24.05 32.11 -86.47
N PRO A 90 -22.72 31.86 -86.51
CA PRO A 90 -22.00 30.57 -86.55
C PRO A 90 -21.85 29.77 -85.23
N PRO A 91 -21.31 28.54 -85.25
CA PRO A 91 -20.91 27.80 -84.05
C PRO A 91 -19.61 28.32 -83.44
N ILE A 92 -19.37 27.98 -82.17
CA ILE A 92 -18.08 28.23 -81.49
C ILE A 92 -17.11 27.10 -81.84
N ASN A 93 -15.90 27.47 -82.27
CA ASN A 93 -14.82 26.57 -82.67
C ASN A 93 -13.59 26.86 -81.81
N LEU A 94 -13.17 25.89 -80.98
CA LEU A 94 -11.91 25.93 -80.24
C LEU A 94 -10.81 25.32 -81.11
N GLY A 95 -9.89 26.16 -81.58
CA GLY A 95 -8.72 25.78 -82.37
C GLY A 95 -7.44 25.64 -81.53
N ASN A 96 -6.28 25.67 -82.18
CA ASN A 96 -4.99 25.40 -81.53
C ASN A 96 -4.77 26.25 -80.28
N ARG A 97 -4.51 25.60 -79.14
CA ARG A 97 -4.25 26.23 -77.83
C ARG A 97 -5.37 27.17 -77.37
N ALA A 98 -6.61 26.91 -77.77
CA ALA A 98 -7.79 27.54 -77.20
C ALA A 98 -8.20 26.82 -75.90
N ILE A 99 -8.60 27.59 -74.88
CA ILE A 99 -9.20 27.06 -73.66
C ILE A 99 -10.53 27.77 -73.45
N LEU A 100 -11.61 27.00 -73.26
CA LEU A 100 -12.89 27.49 -72.76
C LEU A 100 -13.14 26.82 -71.41
N GLU A 101 -13.30 27.61 -70.36
CA GLU A 101 -13.50 27.13 -68.99
C GLU A 101 -14.74 27.80 -68.39
N VAL A 102 -15.64 27.00 -67.79
CA VAL A 102 -16.86 27.47 -67.14
C VAL A 102 -16.84 27.03 -65.67
N ASN A 103 -16.77 28.00 -64.74
CA ASN A 103 -16.60 27.75 -63.32
C ASN A 103 -17.77 28.40 -62.53
N GLY A 104 -18.59 27.61 -61.83
CA GLY A 104 -19.63 28.16 -60.95
C GLY A 104 -20.76 28.92 -61.64
N ALA A 105 -21.00 28.67 -62.94
CA ALA A 105 -21.82 29.52 -63.80
C ALA A 105 -22.62 28.74 -64.85
N THR A 106 -23.65 29.39 -65.41
CA THR A 106 -24.46 28.87 -66.52
C THR A 106 -23.89 29.33 -67.87
N PHE A 107 -23.53 28.42 -68.77
CA PHE A 107 -23.15 28.74 -70.14
C PHE A 107 -24.15 28.16 -71.16
N THR A 108 -24.96 29.03 -71.77
CA THR A 108 -25.94 28.62 -72.79
C THR A 108 -25.46 29.04 -74.18
N ASN A 109 -24.95 28.08 -74.95
CA ASN A 109 -24.66 28.21 -76.37
C ASN A 109 -25.85 27.68 -77.18
N LEU A 110 -26.65 28.55 -77.81
CA LEU A 110 -27.77 28.14 -78.66
C LEU A 110 -27.33 27.61 -80.04
N SER A 111 -26.03 27.60 -80.30
CA SER A 111 -25.37 27.05 -81.48
C SER A 111 -24.51 25.85 -81.07
N ASN A 112 -23.79 25.27 -82.03
CA ASN A 112 -22.91 24.14 -81.76
C ASN A 112 -21.57 24.60 -81.14
N LEU A 113 -20.90 23.69 -80.43
CA LEU A 113 -19.52 23.84 -79.94
C LEU A 113 -18.64 22.75 -80.59
N ASN A 114 -17.47 23.12 -81.09
CA ASN A 114 -16.47 22.18 -81.62
C ASN A 114 -15.11 22.38 -80.95
N ILE A 115 -14.41 21.29 -80.64
CA ILE A 115 -13.04 21.28 -80.14
C ILE A 115 -12.17 20.65 -81.24
N ASN A 116 -11.63 21.48 -82.14
CA ASN A 116 -11.04 21.07 -83.44
C ASN A 116 -9.50 20.90 -83.39
N SER A 117 -8.92 20.62 -82.22
CA SER A 117 -7.47 20.46 -82.05
C SER A 117 -7.16 19.69 -80.78
N SER A 118 -6.19 18.78 -80.81
CA SER A 118 -5.69 18.06 -79.62
C SER A 118 -4.98 18.95 -78.60
N SER A 119 -4.80 20.24 -78.92
CA SER A 119 -4.31 21.28 -78.01
C SER A 119 -5.41 22.25 -77.54
N ALA A 120 -6.65 22.06 -77.97
CA ALA A 120 -7.81 22.80 -77.48
C ALA A 120 -8.43 22.08 -76.28
N ILE A 121 -8.88 22.83 -75.27
CA ILE A 121 -9.49 22.29 -74.05
C ILE A 121 -10.85 22.94 -73.84
N PHE A 122 -11.85 22.14 -73.49
CA PHE A 122 -13.09 22.62 -72.89
C PHE A 122 -13.23 22.05 -71.48
N ARG A 123 -13.39 22.90 -70.46
CA ARG A 123 -13.55 22.51 -69.06
C ARG A 123 -14.79 23.11 -68.44
N THR A 124 -15.44 22.35 -67.56
CA THR A 124 -16.52 22.82 -66.68
C THR A 124 -16.24 22.39 -65.23
N SER A 125 -16.60 23.24 -64.27
CA SER A 125 -16.42 23.04 -62.83
C SER A 125 -17.58 23.69 -62.09
N ASN A 126 -18.39 22.93 -61.33
CA ASN A 126 -19.57 23.45 -60.61
C ASN A 126 -20.54 24.22 -61.52
N ALA A 127 -20.77 23.75 -62.76
CA ALA A 127 -21.38 24.54 -63.84
C ALA A 127 -22.54 23.86 -64.56
N ILE A 128 -23.41 24.67 -65.16
CA ILE A 128 -24.52 24.21 -66.01
C ILE A 128 -24.24 24.68 -67.44
N VAL A 129 -24.15 23.76 -68.40
CA VAL A 129 -23.87 24.10 -69.80
C VAL A 129 -24.93 23.53 -70.74
N SER A 130 -25.44 24.36 -71.64
CA SER A 130 -26.37 23.96 -72.69
C SER A 130 -25.76 24.26 -74.06
N ILE A 131 -25.71 23.28 -74.95
CA ILE A 131 -25.12 23.39 -76.30
C ILE A 131 -26.19 23.02 -77.34
N GLY A 132 -26.46 23.93 -78.27
CA GLY A 132 -27.52 23.83 -79.25
C GLY A 132 -27.25 22.88 -80.44
N PRO A 133 -28.19 22.85 -81.40
CA PRO A 133 -28.21 21.89 -82.51
C PRO A 133 -26.93 21.86 -83.33
N GLY A 134 -26.41 20.65 -83.57
CA GLY A 134 -25.26 20.42 -84.44
C GLY A 134 -24.50 19.14 -84.10
N VAL A 135 -23.30 18.99 -84.66
CA VAL A 135 -22.37 17.90 -84.36
C VAL A 135 -21.22 18.45 -83.52
N MET A 136 -21.15 18.12 -82.24
CA MET A 136 -20.02 18.49 -81.38
C MET A 136 -18.86 17.53 -81.65
N ASN A 137 -17.87 18.01 -82.41
CA ASN A 137 -16.62 17.30 -82.64
C ASN A 137 -15.68 17.53 -81.44
N VAL A 138 -15.09 16.46 -80.92
CA VAL A 138 -14.15 16.49 -79.81
C VAL A 138 -12.84 15.83 -80.23
N ASP A 139 -11.98 16.64 -80.85
CA ASP A 139 -10.61 16.30 -81.25
C ASP A 139 -9.55 16.75 -80.22
N GLY A 140 -9.99 17.34 -79.10
CA GLY A 140 -9.18 17.80 -77.96
C GLY A 140 -9.86 17.53 -76.61
N PRO A 141 -9.14 17.56 -75.48
CA PRO A 141 -9.68 17.14 -74.19
C PRO A 141 -10.90 17.96 -73.70
N VAL A 142 -11.93 17.25 -73.27
CA VAL A 142 -13.09 17.80 -72.55
C VAL A 142 -13.06 17.30 -71.10
N GLN A 143 -13.20 18.20 -70.14
CA GLN A 143 -13.19 17.89 -68.71
C GLN A 143 -14.46 18.43 -68.03
N ILE A 144 -15.30 17.56 -67.50
CA ILE A 144 -16.59 17.92 -66.91
C ILE A 144 -16.59 17.47 -65.45
N ILE A 145 -16.49 18.43 -64.53
CA ILE A 145 -16.30 18.19 -63.09
C ILE A 145 -17.45 18.87 -62.35
N ASN A 146 -18.17 18.17 -61.47
CA ASN A 146 -19.31 18.72 -60.73
C ASN A 146 -20.26 19.55 -61.64
N SER A 147 -20.60 19.03 -62.83
CA SER A 147 -21.27 19.85 -63.85
C SER A 147 -22.28 19.05 -64.65
N VAL A 148 -23.31 19.74 -65.13
CA VAL A 148 -24.33 19.19 -66.03
C VAL A 148 -24.18 19.83 -67.40
N VAL A 149 -23.91 19.02 -68.43
CA VAL A 149 -23.79 19.44 -69.82
C VAL A 149 -24.93 18.83 -70.63
N THR A 150 -25.77 19.66 -71.23
CA THR A 150 -26.85 19.24 -72.13
C THR A 150 -26.51 19.62 -73.57
N LYS A 151 -26.78 18.71 -74.52
CA LYS A 151 -26.51 18.87 -75.95
C LYS A 151 -27.74 18.51 -76.78
N ASP A 152 -28.17 19.40 -77.66
CA ASP A 152 -29.09 19.04 -78.76
C ASP A 152 -28.29 18.58 -79.98
N GLY A 153 -28.43 17.33 -80.40
CA GLY A 153 -27.75 16.77 -81.57
C GLY A 153 -26.46 16.00 -81.25
N ASN A 154 -25.81 15.50 -82.31
CA ASN A 154 -24.76 14.49 -82.19
C ASN A 154 -23.51 14.96 -81.44
N VAL A 155 -22.84 14.01 -80.78
CA VAL A 155 -21.46 14.13 -80.29
C VAL A 155 -20.58 13.13 -81.06
N VAL A 156 -19.36 13.55 -81.40
CA VAL A 156 -18.33 12.72 -82.02
C VAL A 156 -17.04 12.91 -81.21
N ASN A 157 -16.75 11.96 -80.32
CA ASN A 157 -15.54 11.98 -79.52
C ASN A 157 -14.41 11.21 -80.21
N ASN A 158 -13.42 11.94 -80.72
CA ASN A 158 -12.23 11.39 -81.36
C ASN A 158 -11.00 11.39 -80.42
N GLN A 159 -11.10 12.05 -79.25
CA GLN A 159 -9.98 12.27 -78.33
C GLN A 159 -10.32 11.81 -76.91
N GLU A 160 -10.76 12.71 -76.03
CA GLU A 160 -11.13 12.38 -74.65
C GLU A 160 -12.24 13.29 -74.12
N ILE A 161 -13.24 12.69 -73.49
CA ILE A 161 -14.21 13.36 -72.62
C ILE A 161 -14.11 12.69 -71.25
N ASN A 162 -13.74 13.44 -70.23
CA ASN A 162 -13.70 13.00 -68.84
C ASN A 162 -14.88 13.60 -68.07
N VAL A 163 -15.67 12.76 -67.39
CA VAL A 163 -16.74 13.16 -66.46
C VAL A 163 -16.35 12.76 -65.05
N ASN A 164 -16.55 13.63 -64.06
CA ASN A 164 -16.21 13.35 -62.67
C ASN A 164 -17.22 14.02 -61.73
N ASN A 165 -18.05 13.21 -61.08
CA ASN A 165 -19.29 13.67 -60.41
C ASN A 165 -20.10 14.59 -61.36
N ALA A 166 -20.32 14.14 -62.58
CA ALA A 166 -20.85 14.99 -63.65
C ALA A 166 -21.83 14.25 -64.56
N CYS A 167 -22.66 15.01 -65.27
CA CYS A 167 -23.62 14.45 -66.22
C CYS A 167 -23.55 15.06 -67.61
N PHE A 168 -23.70 14.20 -68.62
CA PHE A 168 -23.81 14.55 -70.03
C PHE A 168 -25.17 14.10 -70.58
N THR A 169 -26.05 15.04 -70.92
CA THR A 169 -27.35 14.77 -71.54
C THR A 169 -27.30 15.07 -73.04
N LEU A 170 -27.80 14.17 -73.88
CA LEU A 170 -28.25 14.51 -75.23
C LEU A 170 -29.77 14.55 -75.28
N ASP A 171 -30.33 15.71 -75.57
CA ASP A 171 -31.77 15.85 -75.84
C ASP A 171 -32.15 15.14 -77.14
N SER A 172 -31.26 15.20 -78.14
CA SER A 172 -31.41 14.50 -79.41
C SER A 172 -30.07 14.07 -80.01
N GLY A 173 -30.08 13.14 -80.96
CA GLY A 173 -28.92 12.75 -81.75
C GLY A 173 -28.07 11.65 -81.12
N ASN A 174 -27.00 11.27 -81.83
CA ASN A 174 -26.16 10.13 -81.46
C ASN A 174 -24.90 10.56 -80.71
N PHE A 175 -24.57 9.87 -79.61
CA PHE A 175 -23.27 9.97 -78.95
C PHE A 175 -22.34 8.91 -79.54
N ASN A 176 -21.30 9.32 -80.27
CA ASN A 176 -20.39 8.39 -80.95
C ASN A 176 -18.99 8.53 -80.33
N ASN A 177 -18.53 7.50 -79.63
CA ASN A 177 -17.23 7.48 -78.95
C ASN A 177 -16.22 6.65 -79.74
N TYR A 178 -15.24 7.31 -80.35
CA TYR A 178 -14.08 6.68 -80.98
C TYR A 178 -12.80 6.82 -80.12
N GLY A 179 -12.76 7.82 -79.23
CA GLY A 179 -11.69 8.07 -78.28
C GLY A 179 -11.94 7.46 -76.89
N ILE A 180 -11.65 8.24 -75.85
CA ILE A 180 -11.79 7.85 -74.43
C ILE A 180 -12.99 8.57 -73.81
N PHE A 181 -13.85 7.83 -73.11
CA PHE A 181 -14.85 8.37 -72.20
C PHE A 181 -14.58 7.82 -70.78
N SER A 182 -14.17 8.70 -69.86
CA SER A 182 -13.49 8.30 -68.60
C SER A 182 -14.08 8.97 -67.36
N GLY A 183 -13.90 8.32 -66.20
CA GLY A 183 -14.28 8.85 -64.88
C GLY A 183 -15.61 8.29 -64.34
N THR A 184 -16.40 9.15 -63.67
CA THR A 184 -17.60 8.79 -62.88
C THR A 184 -18.74 9.79 -63.09
N GLY A 185 -19.98 9.29 -63.05
CA GLY A 185 -21.20 10.10 -63.20
C GLY A 185 -22.21 9.46 -64.15
N GLY A 186 -22.97 10.28 -64.89
CA GLY A 186 -24.07 9.83 -65.75
C GLY A 186 -24.00 10.32 -67.20
N VAL A 187 -24.47 9.51 -68.16
CA VAL A 187 -24.76 9.97 -69.52
C VAL A 187 -26.13 9.47 -70.00
N LYS A 188 -27.00 10.38 -70.45
CA LYS A 188 -28.34 10.01 -70.96
C LYS A 188 -28.60 10.56 -72.35
N VAL A 189 -29.06 9.69 -73.26
CA VAL A 189 -29.47 10.08 -74.62
C VAL A 189 -30.98 9.92 -74.75
N LEU A 190 -31.69 11.04 -74.65
CA LEU A 190 -33.15 11.10 -74.58
C LEU A 190 -33.83 10.85 -75.93
N SER A 191 -33.20 11.22 -77.05
CA SER A 191 -33.72 10.94 -78.40
C SER A 191 -32.61 10.59 -79.40
N GLY A 192 -32.01 9.42 -79.23
CA GLY A 192 -30.97 8.91 -80.12
C GLY A 192 -30.32 7.60 -79.67
N ASN A 193 -29.07 7.39 -80.07
CA ASN A 193 -28.31 6.15 -79.81
C ASN A 193 -26.93 6.47 -79.21
N ILE A 194 -26.37 5.53 -78.43
CA ILE A 194 -24.98 5.59 -77.97
C ILE A 194 -24.16 4.52 -78.72
N ASN A 195 -23.15 4.95 -79.47
CA ASN A 195 -22.26 4.06 -80.21
C ASN A 195 -20.84 4.16 -79.66
N ASN A 196 -20.42 3.20 -78.84
CA ASN A 196 -19.03 3.10 -78.40
C ASN A 196 -18.20 2.20 -79.34
N PHE A 197 -17.11 2.76 -79.84
CA PHE A 197 -16.06 2.10 -80.62
C PHE A 197 -14.67 2.25 -79.95
N GLY A 198 -14.57 3.04 -78.89
CA GLY A 198 -13.35 3.33 -78.14
C GLY A 198 -13.42 2.84 -76.68
N THR A 199 -12.70 3.53 -75.80
CA THR A 199 -12.63 3.19 -74.36
C THR A 199 -13.75 3.89 -73.59
N TRP A 200 -14.37 3.16 -72.65
CA TRP A 200 -15.49 3.63 -71.82
C TRP A 200 -15.30 3.12 -70.38
N SER A 201 -15.46 4.00 -69.37
CA SER A 201 -15.34 3.65 -67.94
C SER A 201 -16.50 2.79 -67.44
N THR A 202 -16.23 1.79 -66.59
CA THR A 202 -17.28 0.99 -65.93
C THR A 202 -18.12 1.80 -64.95
N ASP A 203 -17.60 2.94 -64.49
CA ASP A 203 -18.10 3.67 -63.33
C ASP A 203 -18.97 4.88 -63.76
N ILE A 204 -19.38 4.90 -65.04
CA ILE A 204 -20.31 5.87 -65.62
C ILE A 204 -21.63 5.16 -65.91
N LEU A 205 -22.69 5.54 -65.20
CA LEU A 205 -24.04 5.07 -65.49
C LEU A 205 -24.51 5.65 -66.84
N TYR A 206 -25.27 4.87 -67.60
CA TYR A 206 -25.75 5.33 -68.89
C TYR A 206 -27.18 4.91 -69.20
N TYR A 207 -27.90 5.80 -69.88
CA TYR A 207 -29.24 5.59 -70.41
C TYR A 207 -29.31 5.97 -71.89
N TYR A 208 -30.06 5.21 -72.68
CA TYR A 208 -30.44 5.57 -74.05
C TYR A 208 -31.88 5.14 -74.33
N SER A 209 -32.60 5.97 -75.09
CA SER A 209 -34.01 5.69 -75.44
C SER A 209 -34.21 4.80 -76.66
N ASN A 210 -33.20 4.65 -77.54
CA ASN A 210 -33.27 3.76 -78.71
C ASN A 210 -32.31 2.57 -78.62
N ASN A 211 -31.01 2.76 -78.95
CA ASN A 211 -30.03 1.67 -78.99
C ASN A 211 -28.69 2.08 -78.38
N GLY A 212 -27.98 1.08 -77.85
CA GLY A 212 -26.58 1.16 -77.43
C GLY A 212 -25.74 0.12 -78.14
N SER A 213 -24.47 0.42 -78.39
CA SER A 213 -23.50 -0.50 -78.99
C SER A 213 -22.12 -0.34 -78.34
N GLY A 214 -21.44 -1.45 -78.05
CA GLY A 214 -20.07 -1.47 -77.53
C GLY A 214 -19.89 -0.96 -76.09
N LEU A 215 -20.97 -0.85 -75.32
CA LEU A 215 -20.94 -0.32 -73.95
C LEU A 215 -20.60 -1.41 -72.90
N PRO A 216 -19.89 -1.06 -71.82
CA PRO A 216 -19.58 -1.99 -70.73
C PRO A 216 -20.76 -2.13 -69.76
N GLY A 217 -20.88 -3.27 -69.08
CA GLY A 217 -21.89 -3.46 -68.02
C GLY A 217 -23.32 -3.60 -68.54
N THR A 218 -24.27 -3.00 -67.82
CA THR A 218 -25.72 -3.05 -68.11
C THR A 218 -26.28 -1.64 -68.24
N LEU A 219 -27.27 -1.48 -69.13
CA LEU A 219 -28.06 -0.26 -69.29
C LEU A 219 -28.76 0.08 -67.95
N SER A 220 -28.55 1.29 -67.45
CA SER A 220 -29.28 1.87 -66.32
C SER A 220 -30.69 2.30 -66.74
N THR A 221 -31.58 2.42 -65.77
CA THR A 221 -32.83 3.18 -65.90
C THR A 221 -32.54 4.67 -66.11
N ILE A 222 -33.56 5.45 -66.49
CA ILE A 222 -33.39 6.92 -66.57
C ILE A 222 -33.38 7.52 -65.17
N GLU A 223 -34.10 6.91 -64.24
CA GLU A 223 -34.20 7.28 -62.83
C GLU A 223 -32.83 7.17 -62.11
N GLU A 224 -32.12 6.04 -62.20
CA GLU A 224 -30.77 5.87 -61.60
C GLU A 224 -29.75 6.88 -62.13
N VAL A 225 -29.84 7.23 -63.42
CA VAL A 225 -28.98 8.26 -64.02
C VAL A 225 -29.39 9.65 -63.52
N ASP A 226 -30.68 9.94 -63.40
CA ASP A 226 -31.17 11.26 -62.98
C ASP A 226 -30.93 11.54 -61.49
N GLU A 227 -31.00 10.52 -60.62
CA GLU A 227 -30.55 10.59 -59.23
C GLU A 227 -29.05 10.89 -59.14
N THR A 228 -28.23 10.18 -59.94
CA THR A 228 -26.79 10.46 -60.06
C THR A 228 -26.52 11.88 -60.58
N CYS A 229 -27.35 12.38 -61.50
CA CYS A 229 -27.23 13.73 -62.05
C CYS A 229 -27.71 14.85 -61.10
N ALA A 230 -28.58 14.57 -60.13
CA ALA A 230 -28.93 15.55 -59.09
C ALA A 230 -27.68 15.92 -58.27
N CYS A 231 -26.88 14.92 -57.90
CA CYS A 231 -25.65 15.12 -57.12
C CYS A 231 -24.49 15.71 -57.93
N ALA A 232 -24.57 15.75 -59.26
CA ALA A 232 -23.55 16.37 -60.10
C ALA A 232 -23.37 17.87 -59.83
N LEU A 233 -24.39 18.59 -59.34
CA LEU A 233 -24.27 20.01 -58.94
C LEU A 233 -24.11 20.20 -57.43
N SER A 234 -24.20 19.13 -56.64
CA SER A 234 -23.97 19.18 -55.19
C SER A 234 -22.47 19.31 -54.91
N ASN A 235 -22.10 20.23 -54.00
CA ASN A 235 -20.69 20.51 -53.71
C ASN A 235 -20.07 19.55 -52.67
N VAL A 236 -20.71 18.39 -52.40
CA VAL A 236 -20.27 17.41 -51.36
C VAL A 236 -18.93 16.74 -51.70
N GLY A 237 -18.60 16.69 -52.99
CA GLY A 237 -17.34 16.13 -53.50
C GLY A 237 -17.34 14.60 -53.58
N ASN A 238 -16.32 14.09 -54.27
CA ASN A 238 -16.10 12.66 -54.54
C ASN A 238 -15.12 11.99 -53.56
N THR A 239 -14.81 12.63 -52.44
CA THR A 239 -13.85 12.16 -51.42
C THR A 239 -14.50 12.13 -50.04
N ALA A 240 -14.29 11.05 -49.30
CA ALA A 240 -14.71 10.96 -47.90
C ALA A 240 -13.94 11.95 -46.99
N PRO A 241 -14.48 12.30 -45.80
CA PRO A 241 -13.75 13.01 -44.76
C PRO A 241 -12.44 12.28 -44.39
N VAL A 242 -11.36 13.04 -44.15
CA VAL A 242 -10.04 12.48 -43.81
C VAL A 242 -9.97 12.17 -42.31
N LEU A 243 -9.88 10.87 -42.00
CA LEU A 243 -9.85 10.37 -40.64
C LEU A 243 -8.56 10.71 -39.89
N ASN A 244 -8.70 11.10 -38.62
CA ASN A 244 -7.64 11.09 -37.63
C ASN A 244 -7.42 9.64 -37.16
N THR A 245 -6.39 8.98 -37.71
CA THR A 245 -6.03 7.60 -37.31
C THR A 245 -5.27 7.53 -35.98
N GLU A 246 -5.00 8.66 -35.32
CA GLU A 246 -4.37 8.71 -34.00
C GLU A 246 -5.39 8.82 -32.86
N ALA A 247 -6.69 9.00 -33.16
CA ALA A 247 -7.76 9.01 -32.17
C ALA A 247 -8.03 7.58 -31.60
N PRO A 248 -8.21 7.43 -30.28
CA PRO A 248 -8.45 6.13 -29.66
C PRO A 248 -9.85 5.61 -29.98
N THR A 249 -9.97 4.33 -30.35
CA THR A 249 -11.23 3.68 -30.75
C THR A 249 -11.83 2.73 -29.71
N SER A 250 -11.07 2.31 -28.70
CA SER A 250 -11.60 1.57 -27.54
C SER A 250 -11.57 2.42 -26.29
N PHE A 251 -12.62 2.31 -25.49
CA PHE A 251 -12.87 3.08 -24.28
C PHE A 251 -13.29 2.14 -23.15
N CYS A 252 -13.02 2.48 -21.89
CA CYS A 252 -13.46 1.68 -20.76
C CYS A 252 -14.91 1.96 -20.40
N GLU A 253 -15.62 0.96 -19.87
CA GLU A 253 -16.98 1.12 -19.36
C GLU A 253 -17.06 2.25 -18.32
N GLY A 254 -17.89 3.26 -18.59
CA GLY A 254 -18.05 4.46 -17.75
C GLY A 254 -17.26 5.69 -18.24
N GLU A 255 -16.26 5.54 -19.11
CA GLU A 255 -15.58 6.68 -19.75
C GLU A 255 -16.50 7.39 -20.77
N PRO A 256 -16.32 8.71 -21.00
CA PRO A 256 -17.10 9.44 -21.99
C PRO A 256 -16.69 9.02 -23.41
N LEU A 257 -17.70 8.69 -24.24
CA LEU A 257 -17.51 8.39 -25.65
C LEU A 257 -17.15 9.66 -26.46
N PRO A 258 -16.36 9.52 -27.55
CA PRO A 258 -15.73 10.65 -28.25
C PRO A 258 -16.72 11.52 -29.05
N GLU A 259 -16.33 12.76 -29.34
CA GLU A 259 -17.04 13.62 -30.28
C GLU A 259 -16.53 13.37 -31.71
N LEU A 260 -17.28 12.59 -32.49
CA LEU A 260 -16.86 12.13 -33.82
C LEU A 260 -16.39 13.26 -34.79
N ASN A 261 -16.90 14.48 -34.65
CA ASN A 261 -16.48 15.61 -35.48
C ASN A 261 -15.13 16.21 -35.03
N ALA A 262 -14.90 16.34 -33.73
CA ALA A 262 -13.71 16.99 -33.17
C ALA A 262 -12.52 16.02 -33.09
N ASP A 263 -12.77 14.77 -32.70
CA ASP A 263 -11.72 13.78 -32.45
C ASP A 263 -11.25 13.09 -33.73
N TYR A 264 -12.19 12.77 -34.64
CA TYR A 264 -11.92 11.87 -35.78
C TYR A 264 -11.77 12.55 -37.14
N ILE A 265 -12.13 13.82 -37.36
CA ILE A 265 -12.02 14.45 -38.69
C ILE A 265 -10.92 15.52 -38.73
N THR A 266 -9.92 15.31 -39.58
CA THR A 266 -8.80 16.24 -39.78
C THR A 266 -9.03 17.26 -40.91
N SER A 267 -9.94 16.95 -41.84
CA SER A 267 -10.17 17.74 -43.06
C SER A 267 -11.41 18.62 -42.98
N TYR A 268 -11.21 19.93 -43.01
CA TYR A 268 -12.26 20.95 -43.12
C TYR A 268 -12.65 21.21 -44.58
N ILE A 269 -13.93 21.02 -44.94
CA ILE A 269 -14.48 21.55 -46.21
C ILE A 269 -14.81 23.05 -46.03
N PRO A 270 -14.48 23.93 -47.01
CA PRO A 270 -14.61 25.37 -46.81
C PRO A 270 -16.06 25.88 -46.96
N ASN A 271 -16.77 26.07 -45.84
CA ASN A 271 -17.95 26.94 -45.67
C ASN A 271 -18.94 27.03 -46.86
N THR A 272 -19.29 25.90 -47.49
CA THR A 272 -20.33 25.81 -48.52
C THR A 272 -21.70 25.74 -47.85
N THR A 273 -22.48 26.83 -47.92
CA THR A 273 -23.85 26.91 -47.41
C THR A 273 -24.69 25.73 -47.89
N GLY A 274 -25.30 25.00 -46.96
CA GLY A 274 -26.12 23.80 -47.23
C GLY A 274 -25.45 22.49 -46.81
N ILE A 275 -24.12 22.38 -46.99
CA ILE A 275 -23.38 21.13 -46.75
C ILE A 275 -22.93 21.02 -45.28
N LYS A 276 -23.03 19.81 -44.73
CA LYS A 276 -22.62 19.48 -43.36
C LYS A 276 -21.78 18.22 -43.32
N LEU A 277 -20.78 18.18 -42.44
CA LEU A 277 -20.23 16.92 -41.95
C LEU A 277 -21.33 16.22 -41.13
N THR A 278 -21.65 14.99 -41.49
CA THR A 278 -22.72 14.18 -40.89
C THR A 278 -22.19 12.77 -40.61
N TRP A 279 -22.72 12.15 -39.56
CA TRP A 279 -22.42 10.76 -39.21
C TRP A 279 -23.70 9.94 -39.21
N SER A 280 -23.61 8.66 -39.55
CA SER A 280 -24.71 7.69 -39.53
C SER A 280 -24.29 6.40 -38.84
N SER A 281 -25.23 5.66 -38.24
CA SER A 281 -25.03 4.25 -37.86
C SER A 281 -25.15 3.27 -39.04
N ASN A 282 -25.48 3.77 -40.24
CA ASN A 282 -25.68 3.00 -41.46
C ASN A 282 -24.53 3.26 -42.46
N PRO A 283 -23.98 2.22 -43.13
CA PRO A 283 -23.03 2.42 -44.23
C PRO A 283 -23.63 3.12 -45.46
N ASP A 284 -24.95 3.14 -45.62
CA ASP A 284 -25.63 3.97 -46.62
C ASP A 284 -25.88 5.39 -46.05
N PRO A 285 -25.21 6.43 -46.57
CA PRO A 285 -25.37 7.80 -46.08
C PRO A 285 -26.72 8.44 -46.44
N LEU A 286 -27.51 7.83 -47.33
CA LEU A 286 -28.84 8.35 -47.72
C LEU A 286 -29.97 7.85 -46.81
N VAL A 287 -29.68 7.00 -45.81
CA VAL A 287 -30.65 6.59 -44.79
C VAL A 287 -30.71 7.65 -43.68
N ILE A 288 -31.48 8.72 -43.94
CA ILE A 288 -31.57 9.93 -43.10
C ILE A 288 -31.97 9.64 -41.65
N GLU A 289 -32.83 8.65 -41.41
CA GLU A 289 -33.30 8.29 -40.06
C GLU A 289 -32.18 7.70 -39.17
N ASP A 290 -31.09 7.19 -39.77
CA ASP A 290 -29.91 6.67 -39.06
C ASP A 290 -28.82 7.75 -38.83
N HIS A 291 -29.07 9.02 -39.24
CA HIS A 291 -28.15 10.13 -39.05
C HIS A 291 -28.07 10.56 -37.57
N LEU A 292 -26.85 10.70 -37.04
CA LEU A 292 -26.61 11.11 -35.66
C LEU A 292 -26.90 12.60 -35.44
N THR A 293 -27.77 12.88 -34.47
CA THR A 293 -28.18 14.26 -34.10
C THR A 293 -27.55 14.74 -32.78
N GLY A 294 -26.58 13.99 -32.24
CA GLY A 294 -25.95 14.23 -30.94
C GLY A 294 -24.68 13.39 -30.75
N PRO A 295 -24.22 13.19 -29.50
CA PRO A 295 -23.03 12.38 -29.19
C PRO A 295 -23.23 10.89 -29.53
N VAL A 296 -22.12 10.14 -29.55
CA VAL A 296 -22.11 8.69 -29.82
C VAL A 296 -23.03 7.96 -28.83
N PRO A 297 -24.04 7.19 -29.31
CA PRO A 297 -25.02 6.56 -28.43
C PRO A 297 -24.53 5.26 -27.76
N GLY A 298 -23.40 4.70 -28.17
CA GLY A 298 -22.82 3.47 -27.59
C GLY A 298 -21.65 2.91 -28.43
N PRO A 299 -21.15 1.71 -28.11
CA PRO A 299 -20.25 0.97 -29.01
C PRO A 299 -20.98 0.61 -30.32
N GLY A 300 -20.27 0.65 -31.44
CA GLY A 300 -20.84 0.45 -32.76
C GLY A 300 -19.88 0.83 -33.89
N THR A 301 -20.34 0.73 -35.14
CA THR A 301 -19.63 1.31 -36.30
C THR A 301 -20.41 2.51 -36.82
N TYR A 302 -19.70 3.62 -37.03
CA TYR A 302 -20.26 4.89 -37.46
C TYR A 302 -19.58 5.38 -38.74
N TYR A 303 -20.37 6.00 -39.61
CA TYR A 303 -20.00 6.33 -40.98
C TYR A 303 -20.09 7.84 -41.18
N GLY A 304 -18.96 8.51 -41.41
CA GLY A 304 -18.83 9.95 -41.55
C GLY A 304 -18.74 10.38 -43.02
N PHE A 305 -19.51 11.38 -43.42
CA PHE A 305 -19.62 11.86 -44.80
C PHE A 305 -20.01 13.35 -44.85
N PHE A 306 -19.82 13.98 -46.00
CA PHE A 306 -20.36 15.31 -46.28
C PHE A 306 -21.74 15.16 -46.91
N TYR A 307 -22.75 15.81 -46.36
CA TYR A 307 -24.15 15.69 -46.74
C TYR A 307 -24.75 17.04 -47.17
N ASP A 308 -25.42 17.03 -48.31
CA ASP A 308 -26.25 18.12 -48.84
C ASP A 308 -27.72 17.70 -48.67
N ALA A 309 -28.38 18.31 -47.68
CA ALA A 309 -29.76 17.98 -47.34
C ALA A 309 -30.80 18.61 -48.28
N ASP A 310 -30.42 19.62 -49.08
CA ASP A 310 -31.32 20.27 -50.03
C ASP A 310 -31.41 19.46 -51.34
N ASN A 311 -30.32 18.78 -51.72
CA ASN A 311 -30.25 17.89 -52.89
C ASN A 311 -30.32 16.38 -52.57
N ASN A 312 -30.32 16.00 -51.28
CA ASN A 312 -30.23 14.60 -50.80
C ASN A 312 -28.98 13.86 -51.35
N CYS A 313 -27.81 14.49 -51.23
CA CYS A 313 -26.56 14.00 -51.80
C CYS A 313 -25.48 13.84 -50.74
N ALA A 314 -24.64 12.81 -50.89
CA ALA A 314 -23.58 12.48 -49.94
C ALA A 314 -22.24 12.23 -50.64
N SER A 315 -21.14 12.61 -49.98
CA SER A 315 -19.81 12.09 -50.31
C SER A 315 -19.71 10.59 -49.99
N PRO A 316 -18.68 9.88 -50.49
CA PRO A 316 -18.29 8.59 -49.93
C PRO A 316 -18.09 8.68 -48.40
N THR A 317 -18.35 7.57 -47.70
CA THR A 317 -18.23 7.48 -46.23
C THR A 317 -16.83 7.07 -45.77
N VAL A 318 -16.39 7.58 -44.62
CA VAL A 318 -15.31 6.98 -43.82
C VAL A 318 -15.91 6.26 -42.61
N ALA A 319 -15.34 5.12 -42.18
CA ALA A 319 -15.89 4.32 -41.09
C ALA A 319 -15.01 4.34 -39.84
N VAL A 320 -15.63 4.43 -38.66
CA VAL A 320 -15.01 4.32 -37.34
C VAL A 320 -15.75 3.27 -36.53
N MET A 321 -15.01 2.33 -35.95
CA MET A 321 -15.56 1.36 -35.00
C MET A 321 -15.20 1.81 -33.58
N ILE A 322 -16.22 2.06 -32.76
CA ILE A 322 -16.09 2.39 -31.33
C ILE A 322 -16.37 1.12 -30.52
N THR A 323 -15.42 0.70 -29.69
CA THR A 323 -15.55 -0.41 -28.76
C THR A 323 -15.56 0.08 -27.32
N VAL A 324 -16.29 -0.64 -26.45
CA VAL A 324 -16.32 -0.39 -25.01
C VAL A 324 -15.89 -1.67 -24.30
N ASP A 325 -14.83 -1.56 -23.50
CA ASP A 325 -14.18 -2.61 -22.74
C ASP A 325 -14.72 -2.64 -21.30
N PRO A 326 -15.16 -3.80 -20.77
CA PRO A 326 -15.67 -3.90 -19.40
C PRO A 326 -14.56 -3.74 -18.35
N LEU A 327 -14.91 -3.21 -17.17
CA LEU A 327 -13.96 -3.09 -16.07
C LEU A 327 -13.66 -4.45 -15.41
N PRO A 328 -12.45 -4.68 -14.88
CA PRO A 328 -12.17 -5.84 -14.03
C PRO A 328 -13.02 -5.81 -12.75
N ILE A 329 -13.78 -6.88 -12.50
CA ILE A 329 -14.56 -7.07 -11.27
C ILE A 329 -13.68 -7.84 -10.29
N VAL A 330 -13.32 -7.19 -9.18
CA VAL A 330 -12.33 -7.69 -8.23
C VAL A 330 -12.99 -8.04 -6.91
N THR A 331 -12.56 -9.14 -6.28
CA THR A 331 -12.85 -9.44 -4.87
C THR A 331 -11.56 -9.53 -4.06
N VAL A 332 -11.60 -9.04 -2.83
CA VAL A 332 -10.58 -9.23 -1.79
C VAL A 332 -11.34 -9.36 -0.46
N GLU A 333 -10.99 -10.36 0.34
CA GLU A 333 -11.66 -10.67 1.60
C GLU A 333 -10.96 -9.99 2.79
N ASN A 334 -11.68 -9.84 3.91
CA ASN A 334 -11.10 -9.36 5.16
C ASN A 334 -10.25 -10.45 5.81
N GLU A 335 -9.08 -10.09 6.32
CA GLU A 335 -8.12 -11.02 6.91
C GLU A 335 -7.87 -10.69 8.39
N ALA A 336 -7.47 -11.70 9.17
CA ALA A 336 -7.16 -11.56 10.57
C ALA A 336 -5.91 -12.36 10.95
N GLY A 337 -5.15 -11.84 11.91
CA GLY A 337 -3.96 -12.51 12.46
C GLY A 337 -3.65 -12.02 13.87
N CYS A 338 -2.80 -12.75 14.57
CA CYS A 338 -2.32 -12.39 15.90
C CYS A 338 -1.15 -11.40 15.82
N VAL A 339 -0.94 -10.59 16.87
CA VAL A 339 0.19 -9.65 16.92
C VAL A 339 1.52 -10.39 16.70
N GLY A 340 2.28 -9.95 15.69
CA GLY A 340 3.55 -10.53 15.28
C GLY A 340 3.47 -11.55 14.13
N GLU A 341 2.29 -11.90 13.63
CA GLU A 341 2.11 -12.78 12.47
C GLU A 341 2.17 -12.02 11.13
N ASP A 342 2.42 -12.76 10.04
CA ASP A 342 2.35 -12.25 8.67
C ASP A 342 0.97 -12.53 8.07
N VAL A 343 0.20 -11.49 7.74
CA VAL A 343 -1.17 -11.61 7.20
C VAL A 343 -1.18 -11.32 5.69
N THR A 344 -1.83 -12.15 4.87
CA THR A 344 -1.78 -12.03 3.41
C THR A 344 -3.15 -11.88 2.76
N PHE A 345 -3.46 -10.68 2.25
CA PHE A 345 -4.63 -10.42 1.43
C PHE A 345 -4.46 -10.99 0.02
N SER A 346 -5.54 -11.49 -0.58
CA SER A 346 -5.55 -12.01 -1.96
C SER A 346 -6.65 -11.36 -2.80
N ALA A 347 -6.26 -10.69 -3.89
CA ALA A 347 -7.16 -10.08 -4.86
C ALA A 347 -7.42 -11.01 -6.04
N ASN A 348 -8.69 -11.21 -6.39
CA ASN A 348 -9.13 -12.14 -7.44
C ASN A 348 -10.02 -11.41 -8.46
N VAL A 349 -9.78 -11.61 -9.76
CA VAL A 349 -10.61 -11.06 -10.85
C VAL A 349 -11.66 -12.09 -11.27
N THR A 350 -12.94 -11.78 -11.05
CA THR A 350 -14.05 -12.74 -11.22
C THR A 350 -14.60 -12.81 -12.64
N ASN A 351 -14.39 -11.78 -13.47
CA ASN A 351 -14.75 -11.72 -14.88
C ASN A 351 -13.53 -11.90 -15.80
N SER A 352 -12.57 -12.74 -15.40
CA SER A 352 -11.30 -12.90 -16.12
C SER A 352 -11.42 -13.78 -17.37
N ASP A 353 -11.06 -13.21 -18.54
CA ASP A 353 -11.01 -13.95 -19.80
C ASP A 353 -9.75 -14.83 -19.92
N PRO A 354 -9.82 -16.03 -20.53
CA PRO A 354 -8.68 -16.93 -20.65
C PRO A 354 -7.52 -16.36 -21.47
N GLY A 355 -6.40 -16.10 -20.79
CA GLY A 355 -5.16 -15.57 -21.40
C GLY A 355 -4.94 -14.07 -21.21
N THR A 356 -5.92 -13.35 -20.66
CA THR A 356 -5.76 -11.96 -20.22
C THR A 356 -4.83 -11.87 -19.01
N THR A 357 -3.90 -10.92 -19.02
CA THR A 357 -3.06 -10.60 -17.84
C THR A 357 -3.55 -9.33 -17.14
N TYR A 358 -3.25 -9.26 -15.85
CA TYR A 358 -3.68 -8.17 -14.98
C TYR A 358 -2.51 -7.69 -14.12
N SER A 359 -2.35 -6.37 -14.03
CA SER A 359 -1.44 -5.70 -13.11
C SER A 359 -2.21 -5.13 -11.92
N TYR A 360 -1.65 -5.28 -10.73
CA TYR A 360 -2.26 -4.90 -9.46
C TYR A 360 -1.54 -3.68 -8.88
N GLN A 361 -2.22 -2.91 -8.04
CA GLN A 361 -1.59 -1.90 -7.20
C GLN A 361 -2.34 -1.78 -5.88
N TRP A 362 -1.61 -1.95 -4.77
CA TRP A 362 -2.15 -1.87 -3.42
C TRP A 362 -2.01 -0.49 -2.76
N TYR A 363 -2.91 -0.21 -1.82
CA TYR A 363 -3.04 1.05 -1.08
C TYR A 363 -3.38 0.76 0.39
N LEU A 364 -2.92 1.61 1.31
CA LEU A 364 -3.36 1.67 2.70
C LEU A 364 -4.27 2.90 2.85
N GLY A 365 -5.57 2.67 3.00
CA GLY A 365 -6.59 3.71 2.81
C GLY A 365 -6.54 4.26 1.39
N GLU A 366 -6.19 5.54 1.24
CA GLU A 366 -5.92 6.18 -0.06
C GLU A 366 -4.41 6.30 -0.38
N ILE A 367 -3.53 5.87 0.53
CA ILE A 367 -2.08 6.03 0.39
C ILE A 367 -1.51 4.86 -0.43
N LEU A 368 -0.91 5.17 -1.58
CA LEU A 368 -0.22 4.21 -2.42
C LEU A 368 0.86 3.44 -1.64
N ILE A 369 0.82 2.11 -1.67
CA ILE A 369 1.92 1.27 -1.18
C ILE A 369 2.87 1.03 -2.38
N PRO A 370 4.07 1.63 -2.43
CA PRO A 370 4.92 1.52 -3.61
C PRO A 370 5.37 0.08 -3.85
N THR A 371 5.60 -0.27 -5.12
CA THR A 371 6.11 -1.58 -5.60
C THR A 371 5.25 -2.83 -5.31
N GLU A 372 4.19 -2.73 -4.51
CA GLU A 372 3.24 -3.84 -4.30
C GLU A 372 2.29 -3.99 -5.49
N THR A 373 2.73 -4.77 -6.50
CA THR A 373 2.03 -4.99 -7.77
C THR A 373 1.62 -6.45 -8.00
N SER A 374 1.67 -7.29 -6.97
CA SER A 374 1.25 -8.70 -6.99
C SER A 374 -0.26 -8.84 -6.75
N ASN A 375 -0.85 -9.98 -7.14
CA ASN A 375 -2.26 -10.29 -6.83
C ASN A 375 -2.51 -10.60 -5.34
N SER A 376 -1.47 -10.61 -4.52
CA SER A 376 -1.53 -10.73 -3.06
C SER A 376 -0.66 -9.66 -2.40
N LEU A 377 -1.05 -9.22 -1.21
CA LEU A 377 -0.28 -8.31 -0.34
C LEU A 377 -0.05 -8.97 1.01
N THR A 378 1.21 -9.18 1.38
CA THR A 378 1.59 -9.68 2.71
C THR A 378 2.00 -8.53 3.62
N VAL A 379 1.24 -8.33 4.69
CA VAL A 379 1.57 -7.40 5.79
C VAL A 379 2.34 -8.20 6.85
N ALA A 380 3.66 -8.00 6.89
CA ALA A 380 4.53 -8.77 7.78
C ALA A 380 4.53 -8.22 9.22
N GLY A 381 4.51 -9.12 10.21
CA GLY A 381 4.62 -8.82 11.64
C GLY A 381 3.59 -7.82 12.17
N VAL A 382 2.29 -8.09 11.99
CA VAL A 382 1.20 -7.14 12.29
C VAL A 382 1.18 -6.66 13.75
N THR A 383 0.86 -5.38 13.97
CA THR A 383 0.83 -4.74 15.30
C THR A 383 -0.53 -4.11 15.61
N LEU A 384 -0.84 -3.88 16.89
CA LEU A 384 -2.17 -3.41 17.33
C LEU A 384 -2.56 -2.02 16.80
N ASP A 385 -1.59 -1.19 16.40
CA ASP A 385 -1.82 0.09 15.71
C ASP A 385 -2.18 -0.07 14.23
N MET A 386 -2.06 -1.28 13.68
CA MET A 386 -2.58 -1.65 12.36
C MET A 386 -4.02 -2.21 12.41
N ASP A 387 -4.62 -2.39 13.59
CA ASP A 387 -6.00 -2.91 13.69
C ASP A 387 -7.01 -2.02 12.97
N ALA A 388 -8.02 -2.64 12.36
CA ALA A 388 -8.98 -2.04 11.44
C ALA A 388 -8.38 -1.29 10.23
N SER A 389 -7.08 -1.49 9.91
CA SER A 389 -6.46 -0.89 8.71
C SER A 389 -7.15 -1.38 7.44
N SER A 390 -7.63 -0.45 6.61
CA SER A 390 -8.21 -0.78 5.31
C SER A 390 -7.14 -0.84 4.24
N TYR A 391 -6.94 -2.02 3.67
CA TYR A 391 -6.11 -2.24 2.49
C TYR A 391 -7.00 -2.24 1.25
N LYS A 392 -6.61 -1.51 0.21
CA LYS A 392 -7.33 -1.47 -1.06
C LYS A 392 -6.47 -1.93 -2.21
N VAL A 393 -7.12 -2.46 -3.24
CA VAL A 393 -6.49 -2.84 -4.50
C VAL A 393 -7.19 -2.16 -5.67
N VAL A 394 -6.40 -1.73 -6.66
CA VAL A 394 -6.87 -1.41 -8.02
C VAL A 394 -6.22 -2.41 -8.96
N VAL A 395 -7.00 -2.99 -9.86
CA VAL A 395 -6.52 -3.96 -10.85
C VAL A 395 -6.72 -3.39 -12.25
N THR A 396 -5.66 -3.43 -13.07
CA THR A 396 -5.67 -3.01 -14.47
C THR A 396 -5.62 -4.25 -15.36
N ASN A 397 -6.48 -4.33 -16.37
CA ASN A 397 -6.33 -5.30 -17.46
C ASN A 397 -5.22 -4.81 -18.40
N ASP A 398 -4.15 -5.57 -18.57
CA ASP A 398 -2.98 -5.11 -19.32
C ASP A 398 -3.28 -4.94 -20.83
N SER A 399 -4.31 -5.60 -21.33
CA SER A 399 -4.67 -5.69 -22.75
C SER A 399 -5.35 -4.43 -23.28
N ASN A 400 -6.26 -3.86 -22.47
CA ASN A 400 -7.07 -2.68 -22.81
C ASN A 400 -6.88 -1.50 -21.85
N GLN A 401 -6.03 -1.67 -20.83
CA GLN A 401 -5.70 -0.68 -19.78
C GLN A 401 -6.88 -0.26 -18.89
N CYS A 402 -8.02 -0.94 -18.95
CA CYS A 402 -9.18 -0.65 -18.11
C CYS A 402 -8.96 -1.08 -16.66
N ARG A 403 -9.43 -0.26 -15.73
CA ARG A 403 -9.17 -0.37 -14.30
C ARG A 403 -10.43 -0.71 -13.52
N SER A 404 -10.29 -1.54 -12.49
CA SER A 404 -11.35 -1.78 -11.52
C SER A 404 -11.65 -0.50 -10.74
N GLU A 405 -12.83 -0.45 -10.10
CA GLU A 405 -13.01 0.39 -8.92
C GLU A 405 -12.00 -0.01 -7.82
N GLN A 406 -11.75 0.86 -6.84
CA GLN A 406 -11.00 0.49 -5.64
C GLN A 406 -11.83 -0.52 -4.82
N VAL A 407 -11.32 -1.73 -4.62
CA VAL A 407 -11.94 -2.72 -3.72
C VAL A 407 -11.14 -2.81 -2.44
N SER A 408 -11.82 -2.82 -1.29
CA SER A 408 -11.22 -2.68 0.04
C SER A 408 -11.50 -3.88 0.93
N ALA A 409 -10.47 -4.34 1.63
CA ALA A 409 -10.56 -5.25 2.78
C ALA A 409 -10.06 -4.56 4.04
N THR A 410 -10.33 -5.14 5.21
CA THR A 410 -9.81 -4.70 6.52
C THR A 410 -8.95 -5.78 7.16
N LEU A 411 -7.85 -5.35 7.77
CA LEU A 411 -7.05 -6.16 8.69
C LEU A 411 -7.68 -6.12 10.09
N THR A 412 -7.85 -7.29 10.72
CA THR A 412 -8.12 -7.41 12.17
C THR A 412 -6.86 -7.91 12.85
N VAL A 413 -6.34 -7.20 13.85
CA VAL A 413 -5.15 -7.62 14.62
C VAL A 413 -5.54 -8.06 16.02
N ASN A 414 -5.54 -9.38 16.23
CA ASN A 414 -5.93 -10.00 17.48
C ASN A 414 -4.81 -9.88 18.53
N PRO A 415 -5.07 -9.32 19.73
CA PRO A 415 -4.07 -9.25 20.80
C PRO A 415 -3.73 -10.63 21.34
N LEU A 416 -2.46 -10.80 21.74
CA LEU A 416 -2.00 -11.99 22.44
C LEU A 416 -2.53 -12.02 23.91
N PRO A 417 -2.80 -13.20 24.50
CA PRO A 417 -3.17 -13.31 25.91
C PRO A 417 -2.02 -12.84 26.83
N LEU A 418 -2.28 -11.88 27.71
CA LEU A 418 -1.30 -11.41 28.69
C LEU A 418 -1.31 -12.34 29.92
N VAL A 419 -0.66 -13.49 29.78
CA VAL A 419 -0.57 -14.53 30.82
C VAL A 419 0.49 -14.15 31.87
N SER A 420 0.19 -14.42 33.13
CA SER A 420 1.19 -14.52 34.20
C SER A 420 1.00 -15.82 35.00
N VAL A 421 2.10 -16.36 35.51
CA VAL A 421 2.14 -17.48 36.46
C VAL A 421 3.07 -17.04 37.59
N ALA A 422 2.66 -17.24 38.85
CA ALA A 422 3.48 -16.91 40.00
C ALA A 422 4.45 -18.07 40.33
N ASP A 423 5.59 -17.73 40.92
CA ASP A 423 6.46 -18.71 41.59
C ASP A 423 5.72 -19.35 42.78
N GLN A 424 6.15 -20.54 43.18
CA GLN A 424 5.58 -21.30 44.30
C GLN A 424 6.69 -21.82 45.21
N GLU A 425 6.46 -21.79 46.52
CA GLU A 425 7.43 -22.22 47.54
C GLU A 425 6.75 -23.21 48.50
N VAL A 426 7.34 -24.40 48.67
CA VAL A 426 6.78 -25.49 49.50
C VAL A 426 7.88 -26.28 50.22
N CYS A 427 7.49 -26.98 51.29
CA CYS A 427 8.31 -28.02 51.91
C CYS A 427 8.32 -29.31 51.08
N ALA A 428 9.45 -30.03 51.07
CA ALA A 428 9.55 -31.35 50.45
C ALA A 428 8.71 -32.41 51.20
N ILE A 429 8.00 -33.28 50.47
CA ILE A 429 7.39 -34.48 51.07
C ILE A 429 8.48 -35.44 51.58
N GLY A 430 8.26 -36.01 52.77
CA GLY A 430 9.05 -37.10 53.34
C GLY A 430 9.72 -36.79 54.68
N THR A 431 9.73 -35.51 55.08
CA THR A 431 10.43 -34.91 56.24
C THR A 431 9.77 -35.21 57.60
N GLY A 432 8.61 -35.86 57.61
CA GLY A 432 7.93 -36.30 58.85
C GLY A 432 7.06 -35.24 59.52
N ASP A 433 6.95 -34.04 58.96
CA ASP A 433 5.87 -33.09 59.27
C ASP A 433 4.51 -33.67 58.81
N PRO A 434 3.48 -33.73 59.68
CA PRO A 434 2.14 -34.13 59.30
C PRO A 434 1.25 -32.98 58.80
N VAL A 435 1.74 -31.73 58.77
CA VAL A 435 0.93 -30.52 58.46
C VAL A 435 1.10 -30.07 57.01
N SER A 436 2.31 -30.11 56.44
CA SER A 436 2.55 -29.81 55.03
C SER A 436 2.36 -31.04 54.13
N ASP A 437 1.52 -30.90 53.11
CA ASP A 437 1.25 -31.93 52.09
C ASP A 437 2.17 -31.80 50.86
N GLY A 438 3.13 -30.87 50.90
CA GLY A 438 4.07 -30.56 49.82
C GLY A 438 3.41 -30.13 48.51
N ASN A 439 2.15 -29.68 48.52
CA ASN A 439 1.39 -29.36 47.32
C ASN A 439 1.60 -27.91 46.88
N ALA A 440 2.13 -27.70 45.67
CA ALA A 440 2.21 -26.38 45.03
C ALA A 440 1.17 -26.25 43.91
N THR A 441 0.52 -25.08 43.77
CA THR A 441 -0.50 -24.87 42.73
C THR A 441 -0.14 -23.69 41.85
N PHE A 442 0.38 -23.97 40.66
CA PHE A 442 0.58 -22.95 39.64
C PHE A 442 -0.76 -22.56 39.02
N ALA A 443 -0.97 -21.27 38.76
CA ALA A 443 -2.20 -20.73 38.18
C ALA A 443 -1.88 -19.76 37.03
N ALA A 444 -2.52 -19.96 35.89
CA ALA A 444 -2.42 -19.13 34.70
C ALA A 444 -3.41 -17.96 34.80
N SER A 445 -2.92 -16.78 35.17
CA SER A 445 -3.72 -15.56 35.30
C SER A 445 -3.72 -14.77 33.99
N ILE A 446 -4.89 -14.48 33.43
CA ILE A 446 -5.02 -13.70 32.18
C ILE A 446 -5.35 -12.25 32.52
N ASN A 447 -4.41 -11.34 32.20
CA ASN A 447 -4.43 -9.96 32.68
C ASN A 447 -5.07 -8.96 31.70
N ASN A 448 -5.46 -9.40 30.49
CA ASN A 448 -6.08 -8.57 29.45
C ASN A 448 -7.36 -9.15 28.82
N GLY A 449 -7.89 -10.27 29.35
CA GLY A 449 -9.07 -10.94 28.81
C GLY A 449 -10.40 -10.30 29.19
N SER A 450 -11.41 -10.42 28.33
CA SER A 450 -12.80 -10.11 28.67
C SER A 450 -13.42 -11.25 29.49
N PRO A 451 -14.38 -10.99 30.41
CA PRO A 451 -15.17 -12.03 31.09
C PRO A 451 -16.02 -12.93 30.17
N THR A 452 -16.01 -12.68 28.86
CA THR A 452 -16.65 -13.48 27.81
C THR A 452 -15.70 -14.43 27.09
N ASP A 453 -14.39 -14.25 27.25
CA ASP A 453 -13.39 -14.96 26.46
C ASP A 453 -13.13 -16.34 27.08
N THR A 454 -12.90 -17.34 26.23
CA THR A 454 -12.50 -18.68 26.69
C THR A 454 -11.08 -18.98 26.24
N TYR A 455 -10.38 -19.73 27.07
CA TYR A 455 -8.98 -20.06 26.87
C TYR A 455 -8.74 -21.55 27.12
N SER A 456 -7.87 -22.14 26.32
CA SER A 456 -7.36 -23.49 26.48
C SER A 456 -5.89 -23.47 26.89
N TYR A 457 -5.53 -24.39 27.79
CA TYR A 457 -4.24 -24.42 28.49
C TYR A 457 -3.51 -25.72 28.19
N GLN A 458 -2.17 -25.69 28.20
CA GLN A 458 -1.33 -26.89 28.25
C GLN A 458 -0.05 -26.60 29.03
N TRP A 459 0.17 -27.35 30.11
CA TRP A 459 1.34 -27.20 30.98
C TRP A 459 2.55 -28.06 30.55
N TYR A 460 3.73 -27.56 30.90
CA TYR A 460 5.05 -28.10 30.62
C TYR A 460 5.93 -27.98 31.88
N PHE A 461 6.81 -28.95 32.11
CA PHE A 461 7.82 -28.93 33.18
C PHE A 461 9.21 -28.95 32.53
N ASN A 462 10.01 -27.91 32.75
CA ASN A 462 11.33 -27.72 32.10
C ASN A 462 11.25 -27.95 30.57
N ASP A 463 10.29 -27.29 29.91
CA ASP A 463 9.91 -27.42 28.50
C ASP A 463 9.43 -28.82 28.03
N VAL A 464 9.32 -29.82 28.92
CA VAL A 464 8.74 -31.13 28.63
C VAL A 464 7.22 -31.10 28.85
N LEU A 465 6.45 -31.50 27.83
CA LEU A 465 4.98 -31.58 27.86
C LEU A 465 4.48 -32.44 29.03
N ILE A 466 3.53 -31.93 29.83
CA ILE A 466 2.81 -32.69 30.86
C ILE A 466 1.48 -33.21 30.27
N PRO A 467 1.34 -34.50 29.93
CA PRO A 467 0.18 -34.98 29.16
C PRO A 467 -1.14 -34.85 29.92
N GLY A 468 -2.11 -34.13 29.35
CA GLY A 468 -3.44 -33.96 29.92
C GLY A 468 -3.56 -32.85 30.98
N ALA A 469 -2.48 -32.13 31.27
CA ALA A 469 -2.52 -30.95 32.14
C ALA A 469 -3.09 -29.73 31.38
N THR A 470 -4.41 -29.64 31.32
CA THR A 470 -5.14 -28.67 30.47
C THR A 470 -6.10 -27.73 31.21
N SER A 471 -5.97 -27.58 32.53
CA SER A 471 -6.70 -26.55 33.29
C SER A 471 -5.91 -25.24 33.34
N ASP A 472 -6.63 -24.17 33.67
CA ASP A 472 -6.10 -22.90 34.18
C ASP A 472 -5.07 -23.04 35.32
N THR A 473 -5.09 -24.16 36.03
CA THR A 473 -4.26 -24.47 37.19
C THR A 473 -3.52 -25.80 37.01
N TYR A 474 -2.34 -25.92 37.63
CA TYR A 474 -1.59 -27.16 37.72
C TYR A 474 -1.11 -27.42 39.14
N LEU A 475 -1.62 -28.52 39.72
CA LEU A 475 -1.25 -29.01 41.04
C LEU A 475 -0.02 -29.92 40.93
N VAL A 476 1.10 -29.47 41.50
CA VAL A 476 2.24 -30.34 41.82
C VAL A 476 1.89 -31.07 43.12
N SER A 477 1.39 -32.31 43.01
CA SER A 477 1.13 -33.12 44.19
C SER A 477 2.42 -33.64 44.82
N GLY A 478 2.70 -33.23 46.05
CA GLY A 478 3.79 -33.80 46.87
C GLY A 478 5.20 -33.58 46.31
N ALA A 479 5.64 -32.33 46.22
CA ALA A 479 6.93 -31.96 45.66
C ALA A 479 8.13 -32.63 46.37
N THR A 480 9.10 -33.11 45.60
CA THR A 480 10.41 -33.58 46.11
C THR A 480 11.50 -32.54 45.92
N SER A 481 12.60 -32.65 46.67
CA SER A 481 13.78 -31.78 46.51
C SER A 481 14.43 -31.87 45.11
N GLU A 482 14.12 -32.91 44.34
CA GLU A 482 14.57 -33.10 42.94
C GLU A 482 13.83 -32.16 41.96
N GLN A 483 12.70 -31.58 42.38
CA GLN A 483 11.90 -30.63 41.61
C GLN A 483 12.23 -29.16 41.94
N ASN A 484 13.18 -28.91 42.86
CA ASN A 484 13.58 -27.58 43.29
C ASN A 484 14.21 -26.78 42.13
N ASN A 485 13.82 -25.51 41.99
CA ASN A 485 14.08 -24.62 40.84
C ASN A 485 13.48 -25.12 39.51
N GLY A 486 12.52 -26.06 39.56
CA GLY A 486 11.82 -26.56 38.37
C GLY A 486 10.87 -25.52 37.78
N VAL A 487 10.92 -25.33 36.46
CA VAL A 487 10.10 -24.35 35.75
C VAL A 487 8.80 -24.99 35.27
N TYR A 488 7.66 -24.49 35.75
CA TYR A 488 6.33 -24.86 35.29
C TYR A 488 5.80 -23.80 34.33
N LYS A 489 5.79 -24.12 33.04
CA LYS A 489 5.38 -23.23 31.94
C LYS A 489 4.00 -23.64 31.42
N VAL A 490 3.13 -22.67 31.16
CA VAL A 490 1.84 -22.86 30.53
C VAL A 490 1.82 -22.20 29.15
N MET A 491 1.35 -22.94 28.14
CA MET A 491 0.90 -22.37 26.88
C MET A 491 -0.60 -22.08 27.02
N VAL A 492 -1.03 -20.85 26.72
CA VAL A 492 -2.44 -20.45 26.73
C VAL A 492 -2.84 -20.02 25.33
N THR A 493 -3.97 -20.54 24.85
CA THR A 493 -4.59 -20.16 23.56
C THR A 493 -5.91 -19.47 23.83
N ASN A 494 -6.19 -18.33 23.19
CA ASN A 494 -7.55 -17.77 23.12
C ASN A 494 -8.37 -18.60 22.12
N ASP A 495 -9.46 -19.23 22.56
CA ASP A 495 -10.21 -20.18 21.72
C ASP A 495 -10.96 -19.51 20.56
N ALA A 496 -11.22 -18.20 20.66
CA ALA A 496 -11.96 -17.44 19.66
C ALA A 496 -11.06 -16.87 18.54
N THR A 497 -9.81 -16.53 18.86
CA THR A 497 -8.85 -15.95 17.91
C THR A 497 -7.72 -16.90 17.50
N GLY A 498 -7.50 -17.99 18.25
CA GLY A 498 -6.37 -18.89 18.09
C GLY A 498 -5.03 -18.35 18.61
N CYS A 499 -4.99 -17.13 19.16
CA CYS A 499 -3.75 -16.49 19.57
C CYS A 499 -3.14 -17.13 20.83
N ILE A 500 -1.84 -17.42 20.76
CA ILE A 500 -1.10 -18.17 21.78
C ILE A 500 -0.17 -17.24 22.57
N SER A 501 0.04 -17.53 23.86
CA SER A 501 1.14 -16.97 24.66
C SER A 501 1.63 -17.95 25.72
N GLU A 502 2.84 -17.73 26.23
CA GLU A 502 3.46 -18.54 27.28
C GLU A 502 3.81 -17.70 28.51
N ALA A 503 3.70 -18.32 29.69
CA ALA A 503 4.20 -17.80 30.95
C ALA A 503 4.65 -18.96 31.85
N SER A 504 5.54 -18.68 32.80
CA SER A 504 6.11 -19.71 33.69
C SER A 504 6.33 -19.19 35.10
N GLY A 505 6.09 -20.05 36.09
CA GLY A 505 6.57 -19.89 37.46
C GLY A 505 7.62 -20.94 37.80
N THR A 506 8.46 -20.65 38.78
CA THR A 506 9.43 -21.59 39.35
C THR A 506 8.90 -22.25 40.63
N LEU A 507 9.33 -23.48 40.88
CA LEU A 507 9.04 -24.21 42.11
C LEU A 507 10.26 -24.22 43.03
N THR A 508 10.21 -23.45 44.12
CA THR A 508 11.16 -23.57 45.23
C THR A 508 10.69 -24.70 46.15
N VAL A 509 11.56 -25.70 46.37
CA VAL A 509 11.30 -26.78 47.33
C VAL A 509 12.34 -26.72 48.44
N ASN A 510 11.92 -26.25 49.60
CA ASN A 510 12.75 -26.15 50.79
C ASN A 510 12.83 -27.49 51.52
N ASN A 511 13.96 -27.77 52.16
CA ASN A 511 13.98 -28.82 53.17
C ASN A 511 13.45 -28.25 54.49
N CYS A 512 12.36 -28.81 54.98
CA CYS A 512 11.73 -28.43 56.25
C CYS A 512 11.96 -29.49 57.35
N ASP A 513 12.87 -30.44 57.14
CA ASP A 513 13.42 -31.27 58.22
C ASP A 513 14.01 -30.38 59.33
N ILE A 514 13.66 -30.66 60.58
CA ILE A 514 14.39 -30.15 61.74
C ILE A 514 15.64 -31.04 61.92
N GLU A 515 16.79 -30.57 61.46
CA GLU A 515 18.05 -31.31 61.55
C GLU A 515 18.59 -31.29 63.00
N CYS A 516 18.51 -32.44 63.69
CA CYS A 516 18.93 -32.56 65.10
C CYS A 516 20.44 -32.36 65.27
N VAL A 517 20.83 -31.38 66.09
CA VAL A 517 22.23 -30.98 66.32
C VAL A 517 23.07 -32.05 67.05
N TYR A 518 22.48 -33.06 67.69
CA TYR A 518 23.24 -34.11 68.38
C TYR A 518 22.68 -35.54 68.29
N ASN A 519 23.54 -36.50 68.63
CA ASN A 519 23.44 -37.92 68.27
C ASN A 519 22.30 -38.71 68.96
N CYS A 520 21.15 -38.82 68.30
CA CYS A 520 20.05 -39.72 68.68
C CYS A 520 20.11 -41.07 67.95
N ASP A 521 21.13 -41.90 68.23
CA ASP A 521 21.27 -43.26 67.66
C ASP A 521 20.24 -44.24 68.24
N GLY A 522 18.98 -44.04 67.83
CA GLY A 522 17.84 -44.91 68.11
C GLY A 522 16.69 -44.31 68.92
N LYS A 523 15.94 -43.32 68.37
CA LYS A 523 14.44 -43.30 68.38
C LYS A 523 13.78 -42.15 67.59
N THR A 524 13.10 -42.54 66.50
CA THR A 524 11.93 -41.95 65.82
C THR A 524 11.58 -40.45 65.95
N ASN A 525 11.52 -39.81 64.78
CA ASN A 525 10.95 -38.50 64.46
C ASN A 525 9.63 -38.15 65.21
N GLY A 526 9.49 -36.87 65.60
CA GLY A 526 8.24 -36.09 65.61
C GLY A 526 7.10 -36.44 66.58
N LYS A 527 7.02 -37.65 67.12
CA LYS A 527 5.77 -38.17 67.76
C LYS A 527 5.35 -37.50 69.08
N LEU A 528 6.28 -36.93 69.84
CA LEU A 528 6.00 -36.48 71.22
C LEU A 528 5.19 -35.19 71.29
N SER A 529 5.50 -34.17 70.48
CA SER A 529 4.83 -32.87 70.55
C SER A 529 3.33 -32.93 70.24
N PRO A 530 2.86 -33.56 69.14
CA PRO A 530 1.43 -33.64 68.84
C PRO A 530 0.63 -34.44 69.87
N ALA A 531 1.22 -35.49 70.45
CA ALA A 531 0.57 -36.32 71.45
C ALA A 531 0.36 -35.58 72.78
N LEU A 532 1.31 -34.72 73.18
CA LEU A 532 1.19 -33.88 74.37
C LEU A 532 0.14 -32.77 74.17
N LEU A 533 0.13 -32.14 72.99
CA LEU A 533 -0.86 -31.12 72.63
C LEU A 533 -2.29 -31.69 72.57
N GLU A 534 -2.47 -32.91 72.04
CA GLU A 534 -3.77 -33.59 72.07
C GLU A 534 -4.19 -33.96 73.50
N LEU A 535 -3.27 -34.40 74.35
CA LEU A 535 -3.58 -34.73 75.76
C LEU A 535 -4.11 -33.51 76.53
N ALA A 536 -3.45 -32.36 76.39
CA ALA A 536 -3.86 -31.11 77.02
C ALA A 536 -5.26 -30.65 76.55
N ASN A 537 -5.52 -30.73 75.24
CA ASN A 537 -6.83 -30.41 74.68
C ASN A 537 -7.94 -31.44 75.03
N THR A 538 -7.56 -32.68 75.35
CA THR A 538 -8.51 -33.74 75.79
C THR A 538 -8.92 -33.57 77.25
N TYR A 539 -8.04 -33.02 78.10
CA TYR A 539 -8.27 -32.77 79.52
C TYR A 539 -8.11 -31.26 79.88
N PRO A 540 -8.91 -30.36 79.29
CA PRO A 540 -8.72 -28.89 79.39
C PRO A 540 -8.97 -28.33 80.81
N THR A 541 -9.57 -29.12 81.69
CA THR A 541 -9.40 -28.97 83.14
C THR A 541 -8.96 -30.32 83.68
N LEU A 542 -7.72 -30.42 84.14
CA LEU A 542 -7.22 -31.61 84.82
C LEU A 542 -8.05 -31.90 86.08
N PRO A 543 -8.22 -33.17 86.48
CA PRO A 543 -8.65 -33.50 87.84
C PRO A 543 -7.68 -32.86 88.85
N ALA A 544 -8.18 -32.49 90.03
CA ALA A 544 -7.42 -31.73 91.06
C ALA A 544 -6.20 -32.47 91.66
N ASP A 545 -5.88 -33.66 91.13
CA ASP A 545 -4.81 -34.57 91.55
C ASP A 545 -3.72 -34.75 90.46
N TYR A 546 -3.73 -33.91 89.41
CA TYR A 546 -2.70 -33.78 88.37
C TYR A 546 -2.21 -32.33 88.29
N GLU A 547 -0.89 -32.14 88.20
CA GLU A 547 -0.26 -30.83 88.06
C GLU A 547 0.70 -30.85 86.85
N LEU A 548 0.45 -30.00 85.86
CA LEU A 548 1.25 -29.90 84.64
C LEU A 548 2.16 -28.66 84.75
N ILE A 549 3.42 -28.87 85.11
CA ILE A 549 4.37 -27.78 85.38
C ILE A 549 5.34 -27.66 84.21
N TYR A 550 5.15 -26.63 83.39
CA TYR A 550 6.13 -26.22 82.38
C TYR A 550 7.18 -25.29 83.01
N ARG A 551 8.42 -25.34 82.52
CA ARG A 551 9.46 -24.34 82.84
C ARG A 551 10.17 -23.88 81.57
N ILE A 552 10.10 -22.57 81.31
CA ILE A 552 10.85 -21.91 80.25
C ILE A 552 12.12 -21.32 80.88
N ASN A 553 13.29 -21.87 80.55
CA ASN A 553 14.58 -21.36 81.03
C ASN A 553 15.06 -20.22 80.14
N GLN A 554 14.66 -18.98 80.43
CA GLN A 554 15.21 -17.81 79.75
C GLN A 554 16.57 -17.38 80.37
N ASN A 555 17.65 -17.65 79.62
CA ASN A 555 19.05 -17.26 79.85
C ASN A 555 19.86 -18.09 80.90
N GLY A 556 21.10 -18.49 80.55
CA GLY A 556 22.19 -18.54 81.56
C GLY A 556 23.11 -19.76 81.72
N THR A 557 23.31 -20.63 80.72
CA THR A 557 24.52 -21.47 80.43
C THR A 557 25.61 -21.79 81.50
N PRO A 558 26.32 -22.94 81.42
CA PRO A 558 25.91 -24.25 80.91
C PRO A 558 26.52 -25.47 81.66
N THR A 559 25.88 -26.64 81.55
CA THR A 559 26.60 -27.91 81.29
C THR A 559 25.74 -28.73 80.35
N ASP A 560 26.09 -28.68 79.07
CA ASP A 560 25.37 -29.25 77.93
C ASP A 560 23.93 -28.70 77.70
N PHE A 561 23.37 -29.02 76.52
CA PHE A 561 22.17 -28.44 75.90
C PHE A 561 22.31 -26.94 75.49
N THR A 562 22.65 -26.74 74.22
CA THR A 562 22.32 -25.53 73.45
C THR A 562 20.97 -25.71 72.73
N ASP A 563 20.42 -24.60 72.23
CA ASP A 563 19.20 -24.49 71.42
C ASP A 563 17.86 -24.63 72.18
N ASP A 564 16.85 -23.89 71.72
CA ASP A 564 15.65 -23.50 72.48
C ASP A 564 14.69 -24.65 72.81
N THR A 565 15.04 -25.41 73.84
CA THR A 565 14.35 -26.62 74.28
C THR A 565 13.43 -26.33 75.47
N VAL A 566 12.13 -26.54 75.30
CA VAL A 566 11.16 -26.55 76.40
C VAL A 566 11.21 -27.91 77.09
N ILE A 567 11.47 -27.93 78.40
CA ILE A 567 11.37 -29.16 79.19
C ILE A 567 9.95 -29.28 79.73
N VAL A 568 9.26 -30.36 79.34
CA VAL A 568 7.93 -30.72 79.85
C VAL A 568 8.12 -31.74 80.98
N GLU A 569 7.76 -31.34 82.21
CA GLU A 569 7.81 -32.22 83.38
C GLU A 569 6.39 -32.59 83.81
N ILE A 570 6.02 -33.86 83.61
CA ILE A 570 4.68 -34.37 83.90
C ILE A 570 4.72 -35.11 85.24
N THR A 571 3.94 -34.64 86.21
CA THR A 571 3.81 -35.29 87.52
C THR A 571 2.54 -36.14 87.57
N VAL A 572 2.68 -37.42 87.89
CA VAL A 572 1.58 -38.42 87.88
C VAL A 572 1.52 -39.16 89.21
N ASN A 573 0.31 -39.32 89.77
CA ASN A 573 0.09 -40.09 90.99
C ASN A 573 0.41 -41.59 90.80
N ILE A 574 1.06 -42.23 91.78
CA ILE A 574 1.55 -43.62 91.67
C ILE A 574 0.45 -44.64 91.30
N GLY A 575 -0.81 -44.38 91.69
CA GLY A 575 -1.95 -45.26 91.38
C GLY A 575 -2.42 -45.22 89.92
N GLU A 576 -2.12 -44.15 89.18
CA GLU A 576 -2.71 -43.88 87.85
C GLU A 576 -1.69 -43.92 86.72
N TYR A 577 -0.39 -43.99 87.06
CA TYR A 577 0.73 -44.13 86.13
C TYR A 577 0.55 -45.25 85.07
N SER A 578 -0.08 -46.37 85.42
CA SER A 578 -0.37 -47.44 84.45
C SER A 578 -1.48 -47.10 83.45
N GLN A 579 -2.41 -46.20 83.78
CA GLN A 579 -3.41 -45.70 82.82
C GLN A 579 -2.77 -44.65 81.92
N PHE A 580 -1.98 -43.73 82.49
CA PHE A 580 -1.19 -42.75 81.73
C PHE A 580 -0.28 -43.43 80.67
N LEU A 581 0.45 -44.47 81.05
CA LEU A 581 1.22 -45.30 80.10
C LEU A 581 0.34 -46.05 79.08
N THR A 582 -0.89 -46.43 79.43
CA THR A 582 -1.82 -47.05 78.48
C THR A 582 -2.29 -46.05 77.43
N ASP A 583 -2.61 -44.81 77.85
CA ASP A 583 -3.13 -43.76 76.98
C ASP A 583 -2.04 -43.18 76.06
N LEU A 584 -0.79 -43.10 76.53
CA LEU A 584 0.39 -42.87 75.69
C LEU A 584 0.66 -44.06 74.74
N GLY A 585 0.48 -45.30 75.23
CA GLY A 585 0.61 -46.51 74.43
C GLY A 585 -0.35 -46.57 73.24
N THR A 586 -1.58 -46.05 73.38
CA THR A 586 -2.53 -45.93 72.25
C THR A 586 -2.04 -44.99 71.14
N ARG A 587 -1.13 -44.07 71.47
CA ARG A 587 -0.47 -43.12 70.55
C ARG A 587 0.91 -43.61 70.08
N GLY A 588 1.29 -44.83 70.46
CA GLY A 588 2.57 -45.44 70.09
C GLY A 588 3.79 -44.92 70.85
N ILE A 589 3.58 -44.30 72.02
CA ILE A 589 4.63 -43.83 72.94
C ILE A 589 4.71 -44.80 74.13
N ASN A 590 5.92 -45.24 74.47
CA ASN A 590 6.19 -46.27 75.47
C ASN A 590 6.97 -45.72 76.67
N GLU A 591 6.99 -46.45 77.79
CA GLU A 591 7.81 -46.10 78.99
C GLU A 591 9.32 -45.99 78.70
N THR A 592 9.79 -46.54 77.58
CA THR A 592 11.20 -46.45 77.13
C THR A 592 11.52 -45.20 76.32
N ASP A 593 10.57 -44.30 76.12
CA ASP A 593 10.63 -43.22 75.12
C ASP A 593 10.72 -41.82 75.77
N PHE A 594 10.94 -41.78 77.09
CA PHE A 594 11.18 -40.58 77.90
C PHE A 594 12.23 -40.86 78.98
N GLU A 595 12.82 -39.81 79.58
CA GLU A 595 13.72 -39.96 80.73
C GLU A 595 12.95 -40.02 82.06
N SER A 596 13.41 -40.88 82.98
CA SER A 596 12.75 -41.12 84.27
C SER A 596 13.66 -40.79 85.46
N ASP A 597 13.52 -39.59 86.03
CA ASP A 597 14.18 -39.27 87.31
C ASP A 597 13.39 -39.84 88.49
N TYR A 598 13.99 -40.80 89.19
CA TYR A 598 13.28 -41.75 90.05
C TYR A 598 13.16 -41.29 91.51
N ARG A 599 12.64 -40.08 91.74
CA ARG A 599 12.43 -39.52 93.09
C ARG A 599 11.11 -39.96 93.71
N VAL A 600 11.11 -41.16 94.32
CA VAL A 600 9.94 -41.70 95.03
C VAL A 600 9.95 -41.25 96.50
N SER A 601 9.42 -40.05 96.74
CA SER A 601 9.01 -39.56 98.05
C SER A 601 7.63 -38.89 97.94
N ASP A 602 6.80 -39.04 98.98
CA ASP A 602 5.49 -38.39 99.15
C ASP A 602 4.39 -38.71 98.12
N GLY A 603 4.57 -39.75 97.28
CA GLY A 603 3.46 -40.44 96.59
C GLY A 603 3.32 -40.19 95.08
N LEU A 604 4.17 -39.32 94.52
CA LEU A 604 4.15 -38.90 93.11
C LEU A 604 5.25 -39.61 92.29
N ARG A 605 5.12 -39.56 90.96
CA ARG A 605 6.18 -39.84 89.98
C ARG A 605 6.34 -38.64 89.05
N LYS A 606 7.56 -38.39 88.58
CA LYS A 606 7.87 -37.39 87.55
C LYS A 606 8.36 -38.06 86.28
N VAL A 607 7.98 -37.51 85.14
CA VAL A 607 8.40 -37.91 83.79
C VAL A 607 8.89 -36.65 83.08
N THR A 608 10.12 -36.69 82.56
CA THR A 608 10.77 -35.53 81.95
C THR A 608 10.95 -35.76 80.46
N VAL A 609 10.45 -34.82 79.66
CA VAL A 609 10.52 -34.86 78.19
C VAL A 609 11.11 -33.55 77.66
N PRO A 610 12.27 -33.57 76.98
CA PRO A 610 12.74 -32.43 76.21
C PRO A 610 11.92 -32.29 74.92
N VAL A 611 11.43 -31.08 74.63
CA VAL A 611 10.71 -30.74 73.39
C VAL A 611 11.34 -29.48 72.80
N LEU A 612 12.01 -29.61 71.66
CA LEU A 612 12.44 -28.47 70.87
C LEU A 612 11.20 -27.86 70.17
N ILE A 613 11.04 -26.54 70.25
CA ILE A 613 10.04 -25.80 69.46
C ILE A 613 10.78 -24.69 68.73
N LEU A 614 10.91 -24.82 67.41
CA LEU A 614 11.34 -23.73 66.55
C LEU A 614 10.08 -22.96 66.10
N PRO A 615 10.04 -21.61 66.21
CA PRO A 615 8.94 -20.84 65.65
C PRO A 615 9.01 -20.90 64.12
N GLN A 616 7.89 -21.18 63.46
CA GLN A 616 7.78 -20.88 62.03
C GLN A 616 7.77 -19.37 61.83
N THR A 617 8.26 -18.90 60.69
CA THR A 617 8.44 -17.48 60.39
C THR A 617 7.09 -16.75 60.24
N GLY A 618 6.53 -16.33 61.37
CA GLY A 618 5.25 -15.61 61.44
C GLY A 618 4.58 -15.64 62.82
N GLU A 619 4.91 -16.61 63.68
CA GLU A 619 4.32 -16.72 65.03
C GLU A 619 5.30 -16.20 66.11
N GLU A 620 4.82 -15.31 66.98
CA GLU A 620 5.57 -14.83 68.15
C GLU A 620 5.31 -15.71 69.38
N ILE A 621 6.33 -15.83 70.25
CA ILE A 621 6.25 -16.54 71.55
C ILE A 621 5.15 -15.94 72.47
N SER A 622 4.66 -14.72 72.16
CA SER A 622 3.53 -14.07 72.82
C SER A 622 2.29 -14.94 72.93
N ASP A 623 2.01 -15.78 71.94
CA ASP A 623 0.71 -16.45 71.82
C ASP A 623 0.57 -17.65 72.76
N LEU A 624 1.67 -18.05 73.41
CA LEU A 624 1.69 -19.04 74.49
C LEU A 624 1.51 -18.42 75.90
N LEU A 625 1.55 -17.09 76.05
CA LEU A 625 1.44 -16.44 77.38
C LEU A 625 0.07 -16.62 78.06
N PHE A 626 -0.97 -17.06 77.34
CA PHE A 626 -2.27 -17.34 77.97
C PHE A 626 -2.26 -18.56 78.92
N LEU A 627 -1.22 -19.42 78.83
CA LEU A 627 -1.09 -20.63 79.64
C LEU A 627 -0.37 -20.43 80.99
N ASN A 628 0.04 -19.20 81.32
CA ASN A 628 0.74 -18.87 82.57
C ASN A 628 -0.10 -17.92 83.44
N ASP A 629 -1.09 -18.47 84.13
CA ASP A 629 -1.83 -17.79 85.20
C ASP A 629 -1.38 -18.35 86.57
N GLU A 630 -1.27 -17.49 87.59
CA GLU A 630 -0.78 -17.77 88.96
C GLU A 630 0.64 -18.39 89.14
N VAL A 631 1.69 -17.55 89.16
CA VAL A 631 2.84 -17.71 90.10
C VAL A 631 3.18 -16.36 90.72
N ASP A 632 3.36 -16.34 92.05
CA ASP A 632 3.43 -15.12 92.86
C ASP A 632 4.83 -14.48 92.95
N ASP A 633 4.88 -13.20 93.31
CA ASP A 633 6.10 -12.36 93.34
C ASP A 633 7.02 -12.64 94.54
N TYR A 634 8.28 -13.02 94.31
CA TYR A 634 9.32 -13.00 95.35
C TYR A 634 10.75 -12.77 94.84
N VAL A 635 11.19 -11.52 94.91
CA VAL A 635 12.55 -11.03 94.63
C VAL A 635 13.50 -11.23 95.85
N ASP A 636 14.80 -11.01 95.61
CA ASP A 636 15.91 -10.62 96.53
C ASP A 636 17.03 -11.69 96.77
N PRO A 637 18.29 -11.31 97.13
CA PRO A 637 19.37 -11.37 96.14
C PRO A 637 20.74 -11.83 96.74
N LEU A 638 21.86 -11.33 96.18
CA LEU A 638 23.29 -11.51 96.56
C LEU A 638 23.89 -12.85 96.09
N ASP A 639 24.98 -12.94 95.30
CA ASP A 639 26.28 -12.22 95.16
C ASP A 639 27.46 -12.93 95.88
N TYR A 640 28.67 -12.81 95.29
CA TYR A 640 29.99 -13.36 95.64
C TYR A 640 30.28 -14.87 95.48
N GLY A 641 31.43 -15.18 94.86
CA GLY A 641 32.02 -16.53 94.88
C GLY A 641 33.41 -16.70 94.22
N GLY A 642 33.44 -16.92 92.89
CA GLY A 642 34.64 -17.35 92.15
C GLY A 642 35.03 -18.83 92.41
N PRO A 643 36.26 -19.30 92.07
CA PRO A 643 37.35 -18.56 91.44
C PRO A 643 38.15 -19.38 90.39
N TYR A 644 37.73 -19.44 89.12
CA TYR A 644 38.56 -19.99 88.03
C TYR A 644 38.57 -19.10 86.79
N ALA A 645 39.78 -18.68 86.39
CA ALA A 645 40.08 -18.07 85.10
C ALA A 645 41.01 -19.01 84.31
N TRP A 646 41.23 -18.70 83.02
CA TRP A 646 42.02 -19.45 82.03
C TRP A 646 41.29 -20.71 81.49
N ASN A 647 41.17 -20.95 80.17
CA ASN A 647 42.03 -20.54 79.04
C ASN A 647 41.28 -20.13 77.76
N ARG A 648 41.99 -19.48 76.83
CA ARG A 648 41.69 -19.43 75.38
C ARG A 648 42.84 -20.06 74.59
N VAL A 649 42.52 -20.97 73.66
CA VAL A 649 43.03 -21.16 72.28
C VAL A 649 42.21 -22.32 71.67
N ASP A 650 42.06 -22.54 70.37
CA ASP A 650 42.51 -21.90 69.11
C ASP A 650 41.25 -21.64 68.22
N GLU A 651 41.16 -21.00 67.05
CA GLU A 651 41.87 -19.97 66.24
C GLU A 651 40.92 -19.66 65.03
N PRO A 652 41.15 -18.69 64.11
CA PRO A 652 42.18 -17.64 64.05
C PRO A 652 41.57 -16.23 63.85
N ALA A 653 41.55 -15.40 64.91
CA ALA A 653 41.16 -13.99 64.78
C ALA A 653 42.42 -13.11 64.59
N VAL A 654 42.55 -12.44 63.43
CA VAL A 654 43.69 -11.57 63.13
C VAL A 654 43.76 -10.41 64.13
N THR A 655 44.77 -10.43 65.00
CA THR A 655 44.95 -9.41 66.03
C THR A 655 45.70 -8.18 65.50
N THR A 656 44.98 -7.07 65.32
CA THR A 656 45.59 -5.73 65.18
C THR A 656 44.98 -4.72 66.15
N ASN A 657 45.37 -4.89 67.43
CA ASN A 657 45.60 -3.87 68.46
C ASN A 657 44.60 -2.71 68.66
N ASN A 658 44.20 -2.54 69.93
CA ASN A 658 43.68 -1.29 70.53
C ASN A 658 42.25 -0.84 70.20
N PHE A 659 41.29 -1.75 70.00
CA PHE A 659 39.89 -1.40 70.26
C PHE A 659 39.67 -1.17 71.76
N VAL A 660 39.20 0.02 72.11
CA VAL A 660 38.68 0.32 73.45
C VAL A 660 37.18 0.10 73.38
N ILE A 661 36.63 -0.70 74.30
CA ILE A 661 35.18 -0.82 74.44
C ILE A 661 34.70 0.45 75.15
N THR A 662 33.94 1.29 74.45
CA THR A 662 33.43 2.55 75.01
C THR A 662 32.17 2.31 75.84
N GLN A 663 31.67 3.33 76.54
CA GLN A 663 30.36 3.24 77.19
C GLN A 663 29.23 3.12 76.15
N GLY A 664 29.42 3.63 74.94
CA GLY A 664 28.51 3.47 73.80
C GLY A 664 28.39 2.01 73.35
N ASP A 665 29.53 1.31 73.22
CA ASP A 665 29.58 -0.13 72.87
C ASP A 665 28.79 -1.02 73.84
N LEU A 666 28.67 -0.59 75.10
CA LEU A 666 27.89 -1.28 76.13
C LEU A 666 26.43 -0.85 76.16
N ALA A 667 26.13 0.42 75.86
CA ALA A 667 24.77 0.97 75.87
C ALA A 667 23.92 0.49 74.68
N GLN A 668 24.49 0.41 73.47
CA GLN A 668 23.81 -0.08 72.26
C GLN A 668 24.24 -1.51 71.85
N GLY A 669 25.17 -2.14 72.58
CA GLY A 669 25.65 -3.50 72.29
C GLY A 669 26.50 -3.63 71.02
N SER A 670 26.95 -2.52 70.44
CA SER A 670 27.55 -2.41 69.10
C SER A 670 28.92 -3.05 68.91
N ARG A 671 29.48 -3.72 69.93
CA ARG A 671 30.79 -4.41 69.94
C ARG A 671 31.06 -5.35 68.75
N PHE A 672 30.03 -5.76 67.99
CA PHE A 672 30.16 -6.57 66.79
C PHE A 672 30.40 -5.75 65.51
N ALA A 673 29.94 -4.49 65.43
CA ALA A 673 30.11 -3.61 64.26
C ALA A 673 31.59 -3.24 64.01
N LYS A 674 32.39 -3.19 65.08
CA LYS A 674 33.87 -3.06 65.07
C LYS A 674 34.61 -4.23 64.38
N VAL A 675 33.91 -5.26 63.91
CA VAL A 675 34.51 -6.51 63.39
C VAL A 675 34.06 -6.84 61.94
N GLY A 676 34.42 -6.03 60.94
CA GLY A 676 34.36 -6.50 59.54
C GLY A 676 34.25 -5.51 58.39
N TRP A 677 35.13 -4.52 58.26
CA TRP A 677 35.06 -3.53 57.15
C TRP A 677 35.73 -3.95 55.84
N GLU A 678 35.27 -5.09 55.31
CA GLU A 678 35.75 -5.74 54.10
C GLU A 678 34.62 -6.53 53.40
N ILE A 679 33.97 -5.95 52.38
CA ILE A 679 32.97 -6.66 51.56
C ILE A 679 33.69 -7.66 50.64
N PRO A 680 33.30 -8.95 50.60
CA PRO A 680 33.79 -9.89 49.60
C PRO A 680 33.48 -9.44 48.17
N THR A 681 34.50 -9.40 47.32
CA THR A 681 34.37 -9.11 45.88
C THR A 681 34.71 -10.30 44.99
N ALA A 682 35.16 -11.41 45.58
CA ALA A 682 35.23 -12.71 44.96
C ALA A 682 35.16 -13.82 46.03
N TYR A 683 34.67 -14.98 45.63
CA TYR A 683 34.61 -16.20 46.45
C TYR A 683 35.30 -17.35 45.69
N ASP A 684 35.68 -18.42 46.39
CA ASP A 684 36.04 -19.71 45.76
C ASP A 684 34.82 -20.63 45.60
N ALA A 685 35.05 -21.82 45.02
CA ALA A 685 34.01 -22.82 44.77
C ALA A 685 33.39 -23.41 46.04
N ASP A 686 34.08 -23.27 47.18
CA ASP A 686 33.63 -23.74 48.50
C ASP A 686 32.96 -22.60 49.30
N GLY A 687 32.72 -21.43 48.67
CA GLY A 687 32.00 -20.30 49.25
C GLY A 687 32.84 -19.37 50.13
N ASN A 688 34.17 -19.49 50.14
CA ASN A 688 35.03 -18.66 51.00
C ASN A 688 35.47 -17.36 50.29
N PRO A 689 35.48 -16.19 50.96
CA PRO A 689 35.94 -14.93 50.38
C PRO A 689 37.42 -14.94 49.94
N THR A 690 37.67 -14.98 48.62
CA THR A 690 39.03 -14.97 48.04
C THR A 690 39.58 -13.58 47.76
N ALA A 691 38.71 -12.59 47.57
CA ALA A 691 39.07 -11.18 47.47
C ALA A 691 38.05 -10.32 48.21
N LYS A 692 38.50 -9.22 48.81
CA LYS A 692 37.65 -8.29 49.55
C LYS A 692 38.02 -6.84 49.28
N LYS A 693 37.04 -5.94 49.39
CA LYS A 693 37.18 -4.50 49.19
C LYS A 693 36.71 -3.75 50.44
N LYS A 694 37.52 -2.80 50.91
CA LYS A 694 37.09 -1.83 51.92
C LYS A 694 36.31 -0.71 51.25
N LEU A 695 35.19 -0.33 51.84
CA LEU A 695 34.52 0.93 51.58
C LEU A 695 34.67 1.75 52.86
N ASP A 696 35.35 2.89 52.80
CA ASP A 696 35.67 3.71 53.97
C ASP A 696 34.72 4.90 54.16
N GLY A 697 33.77 5.11 53.24
CA GLY A 697 32.84 6.25 53.28
C GLY A 697 33.43 7.58 52.80
N SER A 698 34.66 7.60 52.26
CA SER A 698 35.30 8.82 51.75
C SER A 698 34.41 9.61 50.79
N GLY A 699 34.11 10.86 51.15
CA GLY A 699 33.31 11.78 50.33
C GLY A 699 31.81 11.76 50.56
N TYR A 700 31.34 11.20 51.67
CA TYR A 700 29.95 11.28 52.13
C TYR A 700 29.86 11.99 53.49
N ASP A 701 28.91 12.92 53.63
CA ASP A 701 28.54 13.54 54.90
C ASP A 701 27.55 12.61 55.63
N ILE A 702 27.81 12.25 56.89
CA ILE A 702 26.89 11.45 57.72
C ILE A 702 26.53 12.22 59.00
N ALA A 703 25.24 12.42 59.24
CA ALA A 703 24.73 13.21 60.36
C ALA A 703 23.91 12.37 61.34
N VAL A 704 24.29 12.41 62.63
CA VAL A 704 23.52 11.84 63.74
C VAL A 704 22.63 12.90 64.38
N ILE A 705 21.39 12.50 64.68
CA ILE A 705 20.42 13.28 65.45
C ILE A 705 19.99 12.43 66.65
N SER A 706 20.30 12.90 67.86
CA SER A 706 20.06 12.23 69.15
C SER A 706 19.94 13.31 70.25
N ASP A 707 20.00 12.97 71.54
CA ASP A 707 19.89 13.94 72.63
C ASP A 707 21.11 14.87 72.75
N SER A 708 22.33 14.32 72.71
CA SER A 708 23.54 15.05 73.08
C SER A 708 24.85 14.37 72.61
N TYR A 709 25.94 15.15 72.59
CA TYR A 709 27.27 14.72 72.16
C TYR A 709 28.42 15.13 73.10
N GLY A 710 28.23 16.07 74.04
CA GLY A 710 29.32 16.73 74.77
C GLY A 710 29.32 16.66 76.30
N ASN A 711 28.43 15.90 76.94
CA ASN A 711 27.96 16.25 78.29
C ASN A 711 28.65 15.52 79.48
N ILE A 712 29.60 14.61 79.25
CA ILE A 712 30.37 13.96 80.35
C ILE A 712 31.85 14.33 80.28
N ALA A 713 32.30 15.17 81.23
CA ALA A 713 33.63 15.78 81.25
C ALA A 713 34.76 14.88 81.80
N THR A 714 34.73 13.58 81.53
CA THR A 714 35.71 12.59 82.03
C THR A 714 36.14 11.59 80.96
N SER A 715 37.48 11.42 80.83
CA SER A 715 38.17 10.35 80.08
C SER A 715 37.85 10.20 78.58
N SER A 716 38.38 11.13 77.79
CA SER A 716 39.25 10.83 76.64
C SER A 716 39.24 9.38 76.07
N GLY A 717 38.28 9.06 75.20
CA GLY A 717 38.44 8.08 74.14
C GLY A 717 38.85 8.80 72.85
N THR A 718 39.93 8.37 72.19
CA THR A 718 40.47 9.04 70.98
C THR A 718 40.07 8.32 69.70
N GLU A 719 38.83 7.85 69.62
CA GLU A 719 38.33 6.98 68.55
C GLU A 719 37.62 7.76 67.43
N LEU A 720 37.14 8.99 67.68
CA LEU A 720 36.51 9.86 66.68
C LEU A 720 37.46 10.89 66.03
N PRO A 721 37.27 11.20 64.73
CA PRO A 721 37.86 12.36 64.06
C PRO A 721 37.09 13.66 64.43
N THR A 722 37.37 14.76 63.72
CA THR A 722 36.65 16.03 63.92
C THR A 722 35.17 15.90 63.54
N VAL A 723 34.28 15.86 64.53
CA VAL A 723 32.82 15.90 64.33
C VAL A 723 32.35 17.36 64.18
N ASN A 724 31.59 17.63 63.11
CA ASN A 724 30.88 18.88 62.87
C ASN A 724 29.61 18.96 63.74
N VAL A 725 29.78 19.32 65.01
CA VAL A 725 28.68 19.59 65.95
C VAL A 725 27.96 20.88 65.58
N LEU A 726 26.74 20.77 65.06
CA LEU A 726 25.92 21.92 64.63
C LEU A 726 25.13 22.54 65.79
N GLN A 727 24.67 21.70 66.73
CA GLN A 727 23.95 22.08 67.95
C GLN A 727 24.04 20.92 68.94
N ASP A 728 24.28 21.21 70.22
CA ASP A 728 24.29 20.23 71.31
C ASP A 728 23.55 20.82 72.52
N LEU A 729 23.11 19.96 73.46
CA LEU A 729 22.50 20.40 74.70
C LEU A 729 23.56 21.02 75.63
N SER A 730 23.22 22.14 76.28
CA SER A 730 24.07 22.76 77.30
C SER A 730 24.09 22.01 78.65
N GLY A 731 23.47 20.83 78.70
CA GLY A 731 23.48 19.90 79.83
C GLY A 731 22.20 19.06 79.91
N GLY A 732 22.34 17.78 80.28
CA GLY A 732 21.23 16.90 80.68
C GLY A 732 20.96 15.67 79.81
N GLY A 733 21.64 15.53 78.67
CA GLY A 733 21.56 14.33 77.81
C GLY A 733 22.53 13.21 78.19
N SER A 734 22.37 12.07 77.52
CA SER A 734 22.98 10.76 77.81
C SER A 734 24.29 10.45 77.04
N ASP A 735 24.75 11.35 76.18
CA ASP A 735 25.90 11.19 75.25
C ASP A 735 25.68 10.13 74.14
N GLU A 736 24.43 9.67 73.92
CA GLU A 736 24.05 8.71 72.86
C GLU A 736 24.50 9.16 71.46
N GLY A 737 24.44 10.46 71.18
CA GLY A 737 24.87 11.02 69.89
C GLY A 737 26.37 10.86 69.62
N ARG A 738 27.20 10.73 70.66
CA ARG A 738 28.61 10.32 70.51
C ARG A 738 28.72 8.83 70.20
N ALA A 739 28.03 7.99 70.97
CA ALA A 739 28.05 6.54 70.80
C ALA A 739 27.65 6.12 69.37
N MET A 740 26.58 6.70 68.83
CA MET A 740 26.16 6.45 67.45
C MET A 740 27.22 6.87 66.42
N LEU A 741 27.95 7.97 66.67
CA LEU A 741 29.03 8.42 65.80
C LEU A 741 30.28 7.55 65.90
N GLU A 742 30.62 7.00 67.07
CA GLU A 742 31.72 6.03 67.24
C GLU A 742 31.49 4.82 66.33
N ILE A 743 30.29 4.23 66.40
CA ILE A 743 29.86 3.12 65.52
C ILE A 743 29.98 3.51 64.04
N ILE A 744 29.51 4.71 63.67
CA ILE A 744 29.60 5.21 62.28
C ILE A 744 31.05 5.44 61.84
N HIS A 745 31.99 5.76 62.73
CA HIS A 745 33.40 5.92 62.37
C HIS A 745 34.10 4.58 62.16
N ASP A 746 33.84 3.58 63.00
CA ASP A 746 34.34 2.21 62.76
C ASP A 746 33.83 1.64 61.42
N VAL A 747 32.62 2.06 61.04
CA VAL A 747 31.90 1.70 59.82
C VAL A 747 32.35 2.47 58.58
N ALA A 748 32.59 3.77 58.71
CA ALA A 748 32.90 4.68 57.62
C ALA A 748 34.04 5.64 58.03
N PRO A 749 35.29 5.15 58.20
CA PRO A 749 36.39 5.92 58.78
C PRO A 749 36.87 7.12 57.95
N GLY A 750 36.41 7.26 56.70
CA GLY A 750 36.65 8.41 55.82
C GLY A 750 35.42 9.30 55.57
N ALA A 751 34.26 9.02 56.18
CA ALA A 751 33.09 9.89 56.08
C ALA A 751 33.26 11.15 56.94
N ASP A 752 32.72 12.29 56.47
CA ASP A 752 32.67 13.53 57.25
C ASP A 752 31.50 13.46 58.23
N LEU A 753 31.78 13.56 59.53
CA LEU A 753 30.82 13.27 60.60
C LEU A 753 30.17 14.54 61.15
N HIS A 754 28.84 14.52 61.30
CA HIS A 754 28.04 15.64 61.79
C HIS A 754 27.15 15.23 62.97
N PHE A 755 26.91 16.16 63.90
CA PHE A 755 25.97 15.96 65.00
C PHE A 755 24.98 17.13 65.14
N ARG A 756 23.73 16.83 65.52
CA ARG A 756 22.79 17.83 66.02
C ARG A 756 21.81 17.24 67.05
N THR A 757 21.59 17.93 68.18
CA THR A 757 20.47 17.62 69.08
C THR A 757 19.13 17.66 68.33
N GLY A 758 18.30 16.63 68.52
CA GLY A 758 17.00 16.44 67.86
C GLY A 758 15.75 16.86 68.65
N PHE A 759 15.89 17.19 69.93
CA PHE A 759 14.81 17.41 70.89
C PHE A 759 14.79 18.83 71.48
#